data_AF-A0AA44GBH0-F1
#
_entry.id   AF-A0AA44GBH0-F1
#
_cell.length_a   1.000
_cell.length_b   1.000
_cell.length_c   1.000
_cell.angle_alpha   90.00
_cell.angle_beta   90.00
_cell.angle_gamma   90.00
#
_symmetry.space_group_name_H-M   'P 1'
#
loop_
_entity.id
_entity.type
_entity.pdbx_description
1 polymer ?
#
loop_
_entity_poly.entity_id
_entity_poly.type
_entity_poly.pdbx_seq_one_letter_code
_entity_poly.pdbx_strand_id
1 'polypeptide(L)'
;MNKNALAILIGLALVGCNSESNTGNTTQQVSKTPDTQQVTKTPAKKTTESVPSSLVENNALVTQTKATEVGQPANTVPMAPLKADYDTVFKSSGIPEGITTIPNVKCSDADTFNTLSGLKDRAKELTGKQDDATEQAQKDGTQVEYKNKDVTLCLADGEYTNNGSKFDLKINGFTVAAKNPGNVIIKDDEVSIAMNGQHSVLQGLIFKDVKFGSALIQTRGAHNLACEDCRISEVSILNAKPKKEGNSGVLVKIYGHHVWLDHSIISGKTNANPMISLVREKGLTEDQKAKNIVVYKNYIANRPPVDGKIYPGNDNDYEAIRTGLSETHEQSSKSFVVGNLFENIQGEAEVVSNKATDNTISFNTIRDSYGSLTNRHGHNTKIENNFIIGDGYPQSGGIRIVDAGHQVNNNYIEGARYLSSTHHGGIVLLGSDSMSDKAGGNGYQPVRNVHVTNNTIVDSVNSLNLDGGGKKNQPTEVYIENNIVDKAIGSIFKSSDRGLPPDSEILGNFLSGDKIADSDNITIDKLANNTFESAGLERSSENGLYRPTINSPSLTVTFTSDNKGEIDTPRIDMDGQSRSKNKLTSIGADETNTKVLRTIQPLSYSNVGPVNYKVTKPEPIVITAPIKNSNFDNWTESWDGGTNATTITGVNAFSGQTLQLTNNSEVTQEITVLPNHHYVMSAFVKGSYALSVNGTTKIKDNVAKGNVTGDQYKWIKLPFDSGSNKNVTLSLAIPKTVTTNANVADTDFSDYKNGHKEGWTEHKDNADVGSSSDSAFSEGGSARMRFKYSDDATNDFTSEPSISQVVSGIPENSDVTFSIYYCNQMKGDASLASLHFGAKEVASTSLAGHILADKTVQYSDLKDAPSGSKKDCFKQATTTFNNGTNTSVEIFAGMAVAPNDVDSVKASGAYTNNGTSGKFEIRVDNLALSYEGPASADLSGNFDEVRVATRTDQQPQAND
;
A
#
# COMPACT_ATOMS: atom_id res chain seq x y z
N MET A 1 8.86 -46.43 -11.29
CA MET A 1 7.58 -46.06 -11.94
C MET A 1 6.67 -45.54 -10.83
N ASN A 2 6.53 -44.26 -10.49
CA ASN A 2 6.52 -42.95 -11.17
C ASN A 2 5.17 -42.57 -11.80
N LYS A 3 4.34 -41.77 -11.10
CA LYS A 3 4.00 -40.36 -11.43
C LYS A 3 2.79 -39.80 -10.63
N ASN A 4 3.12 -38.74 -9.88
CA ASN A 4 2.46 -37.43 -9.71
C ASN A 4 1.05 -37.31 -9.10
N ALA A 5 1.05 -36.70 -7.90
CA ALA A 5 -0.09 -36.22 -7.13
C ALA A 5 -0.19 -34.69 -7.16
N LEU A 6 -1.43 -34.24 -7.39
CA LEU A 6 -2.23 -33.27 -6.63
C LEU A 6 -1.62 -31.93 -6.15
N ALA A 7 -2.13 -30.84 -6.74
CA ALA A 7 -2.07 -29.48 -6.23
C ALA A 7 -3.23 -29.23 -5.25
N ILE A 8 -2.96 -28.59 -4.11
CA ILE A 8 -3.95 -28.09 -3.16
C ILE A 8 -3.84 -26.56 -3.14
N LEU A 9 -4.89 -25.88 -3.59
CA LEU A 9 -5.15 -24.46 -3.37
C LEU A 9 -5.77 -24.29 -1.97
N ILE A 10 -5.25 -23.35 -1.18
CA ILE A 10 -5.97 -22.79 -0.02
C ILE A 10 -6.09 -21.29 -0.26
N GLY A 11 -7.30 -20.85 -0.58
CA GLY A 11 -7.72 -19.46 -0.47
C GLY A 11 -8.51 -19.29 0.83
N LEU A 12 -8.14 -18.30 1.63
CA LEU A 12 -8.93 -17.81 2.76
C LEU A 12 -8.38 -16.45 3.19
N ALA A 13 -9.16 -15.39 2.94
CA ALA A 13 -9.41 -14.26 3.83
C ALA A 13 -10.08 -13.11 3.04
N LEU A 14 -11.40 -12.99 3.17
CA LEU A 14 -12.16 -11.73 2.99
C LEU A 14 -13.56 -11.96 3.58
N VAL A 15 -13.87 -11.30 4.70
CA VAL A 15 -15.14 -10.58 4.95
C VAL A 15 -14.81 -9.54 6.02
N GLY A 16 -14.94 -8.26 5.66
CA GLY A 16 -14.99 -7.16 6.62
C GLY A 16 -16.39 -7.10 7.24
N CYS A 17 -16.44 -7.01 8.56
CA CYS A 17 -17.65 -6.66 9.29
C CYS A 17 -17.56 -5.19 9.71
N ASN A 18 -18.36 -4.34 9.05
CA ASN A 18 -18.87 -3.12 9.67
C ASN A 18 -19.99 -3.54 10.63
N SER A 19 -19.87 -3.20 11.91
CA SER A 19 -20.99 -3.24 12.84
C SER A 19 -21.19 -1.86 13.43
N GLU A 20 -22.18 -1.14 12.91
CA GLU A 20 -22.76 0.03 13.57
C GLU A 20 -23.55 -0.46 14.79
N SER A 21 -23.29 0.16 15.93
CA SER A 21 -23.90 -0.15 17.22
C SER A 21 -25.34 0.39 17.31
N ASN A 22 -26.27 -0.51 17.61
CA ASN A 22 -27.64 -0.21 18.05
C ASN A 22 -27.65 0.70 19.30
N THR A 23 -28.20 1.91 19.17
CA THR A 23 -28.66 2.72 20.32
C THR A 23 -30.17 2.62 20.44
N GLY A 24 -30.65 1.99 21.52
CA GLY A 24 -32.05 1.95 21.88
C GLY A 24 -32.55 3.31 22.38
N ASN A 25 -33.66 3.77 21.82
CA ASN A 25 -34.43 4.93 22.26
C ASN A 25 -35.17 4.62 23.57
N THR A 26 -34.96 5.45 24.58
CA THR A 26 -35.94 5.71 25.64
C THR A 26 -36.24 7.21 25.69
N THR A 27 -37.49 7.53 25.36
CA THR A 27 -38.12 8.84 25.43
C THR A 27 -38.26 9.32 26.87
N GLN A 28 -37.89 10.58 27.17
CA GLN A 28 -38.65 11.42 28.11
C GLN A 28 -38.31 12.93 28.01
N GLN A 29 -39.35 13.67 27.60
CA GLN A 29 -39.79 15.01 27.99
C GLN A 29 -38.91 16.27 27.86
N VAL A 30 -39.56 17.29 27.28
CA VAL A 30 -39.12 18.64 26.94
C VAL A 30 -39.50 19.65 28.03
N SER A 31 -38.72 20.74 28.09
CA SER A 31 -39.02 22.11 28.55
C SER A 31 -38.51 22.54 29.94
N LYS A 32 -37.51 23.46 29.96
CA LYS A 32 -37.72 24.92 30.07
C LYS A 32 -36.38 25.69 30.01
N THR A 33 -36.25 26.53 28.97
CA THR A 33 -35.74 27.93 28.86
C THR A 33 -34.57 28.47 29.72
N PRO A 34 -33.88 29.55 29.23
CA PRO A 34 -32.44 29.71 29.32
C PRO A 34 -32.01 30.86 30.26
N ASP A 35 -30.74 30.88 30.64
CA ASP A 35 -30.15 32.06 31.28
C ASP A 35 -29.01 32.62 30.43
N THR A 36 -29.28 33.82 29.92
CA THR A 36 -28.39 34.72 29.19
C THR A 36 -27.32 35.29 30.10
N GLN A 37 -26.05 35.15 29.75
CA GLN A 37 -25.04 36.15 30.15
C GLN A 37 -24.21 36.61 28.95
N GLN A 38 -24.44 37.87 28.62
CA GLN A 38 -23.64 38.69 27.74
C GLN A 38 -22.26 38.92 28.36
N VAL A 39 -21.20 38.75 27.59
CA VAL A 39 -19.94 39.48 27.83
C VAL A 39 -19.48 40.13 26.52
N THR A 40 -19.21 41.42 26.67
CA THR A 40 -19.02 42.46 25.67
C THR A 40 -17.67 42.37 24.96
N LYS A 41 -17.69 42.54 23.63
CA LYS A 41 -16.50 42.84 22.81
C LYS A 41 -16.08 44.30 23.02
N THR A 42 -14.78 44.54 23.19
CA THR A 42 -14.15 45.86 22.96
C THR A 42 -12.94 45.69 22.04
N PRO A 43 -12.78 46.49 20.97
CA PRO A 43 -11.73 46.33 19.97
C PRO A 43 -10.47 47.16 20.29
N ALA A 44 -9.29 46.60 20.08
CA ALA A 44 -8.01 47.30 20.22
C ALA A 44 -7.36 47.58 18.84
N LYS A 45 -7.57 48.83 18.42
CA LYS A 45 -6.69 49.78 17.72
C LYS A 45 -5.47 49.27 16.91
N LYS A 46 -5.51 49.63 15.61
CA LYS A 46 -4.38 49.72 14.67
C LYS A 46 -3.33 50.75 15.12
N THR A 47 -2.05 50.42 14.95
CA THR A 47 -0.96 51.38 14.79
C THR A 47 -0.08 50.95 13.61
N THR A 48 -0.02 51.84 12.63
CA THR A 48 0.86 51.87 11.46
C THR A 48 2.20 52.47 11.84
N GLU A 49 3.30 51.79 11.54
CA GLU A 49 4.60 52.42 11.29
C GLU A 49 5.27 51.77 10.06
N SER A 50 6.03 52.58 9.35
CA SER A 50 6.34 52.47 7.92
C SER A 50 7.86 52.52 7.68
N VAL A 51 8.33 51.70 6.72
CA VAL A 51 9.45 51.94 5.76
C VAL A 51 10.89 51.76 6.32
N PRO A 52 11.94 51.33 5.54
CA PRO A 52 12.03 51.20 4.07
C PRO A 52 12.50 49.87 3.48
N SER A 53 12.24 49.79 2.17
CA SER A 53 12.77 48.84 1.19
C SER A 53 14.29 48.96 1.00
N SER A 54 14.97 47.83 0.77
CA SER A 54 16.20 47.79 -0.02
C SER A 54 16.19 46.58 -0.93
N LEU A 55 16.00 46.87 -2.21
CA LEU A 55 16.24 45.98 -3.34
C LEU A 55 17.71 45.53 -3.35
N VAL A 56 17.95 44.23 -3.49
CA VAL A 56 19.13 43.71 -4.18
C VAL A 56 18.66 42.57 -5.08
N GLU A 57 18.74 42.84 -6.37
CA GLU A 57 18.58 41.90 -7.47
C GLU A 57 19.65 40.79 -7.35
N ASN A 58 19.25 39.53 -7.58
CA ASN A 58 20.15 38.50 -8.08
C ASN A 58 19.46 37.79 -9.25
N ASN A 59 19.56 38.42 -10.42
CA ASN A 59 19.42 37.77 -11.70
C ASN A 59 20.68 36.94 -11.98
N ALA A 60 20.54 35.62 -12.11
CA ALA A 60 21.44 34.80 -12.92
C ALA A 60 20.70 33.56 -13.46
N LEU A 61 20.03 33.80 -14.57
CA LEU A 61 19.66 32.93 -15.68
C LEU A 61 19.68 31.40 -15.47
N VAL A 62 18.48 30.85 -15.47
CA VAL A 62 18.16 29.54 -16.07
C VAL A 62 18.32 29.67 -17.58
N THR A 63 19.41 29.16 -18.15
CA THR A 63 19.47 28.92 -19.60
C THR A 63 18.79 27.60 -19.93
N GLN A 64 17.65 27.73 -20.63
CA GLN A 64 17.04 26.68 -21.42
C GLN A 64 18.06 26.11 -22.43
N THR A 65 18.18 24.80 -22.52
CA THR A 65 18.77 24.13 -23.68
C THR A 65 17.71 23.27 -24.37
N LYS A 66 17.49 23.59 -25.64
CA LYS A 66 16.57 22.95 -26.58
C LYS A 66 16.88 21.46 -26.77
N ALA A 67 15.82 20.71 -27.06
CA ALA A 67 15.86 19.38 -27.65
C ALA A 67 16.83 19.35 -28.84
N THR A 68 17.89 18.55 -28.73
CA THR A 68 18.75 18.13 -29.83
C THR A 68 19.08 16.65 -29.63
N GLU A 69 19.27 15.97 -30.75
CA GLU A 69 19.39 14.54 -30.99
C GLU A 69 20.12 13.68 -29.94
N VAL A 70 19.64 12.43 -29.85
CA VAL A 70 20.17 11.32 -29.05
C VAL A 70 21.67 11.13 -29.29
N GLY A 71 22.49 11.64 -28.37
CA GLY A 71 23.90 11.30 -28.22
C GLY A 71 24.10 10.34 -27.05
N GLN A 72 24.82 9.24 -27.27
CA GLN A 72 25.26 8.29 -26.25
C GLN A 72 25.86 9.00 -25.02
N PRO A 73 25.56 8.59 -23.78
CA PRO A 73 26.32 9.07 -22.64
C PRO A 73 27.66 8.32 -22.59
N ALA A 74 28.73 8.99 -23.02
CA ALA A 74 30.08 8.60 -22.70
C ALA A 74 30.50 9.20 -21.35
N ASN A 75 31.12 8.33 -20.56
CA ASN A 75 32.17 8.59 -19.58
C ASN A 75 31.75 9.06 -18.18
N THR A 76 31.84 8.08 -17.28
CA THR A 76 32.12 8.21 -15.86
C THR A 76 33.07 9.38 -15.58
N VAL A 77 32.62 10.33 -14.75
CA VAL A 77 33.43 11.47 -14.28
C VAL A 77 33.86 11.19 -12.84
N PRO A 78 35.17 11.19 -12.52
CA PRO A 78 35.62 11.08 -11.14
C PRO A 78 35.48 12.44 -10.42
N MET A 79 34.86 12.44 -9.24
CA MET A 79 34.86 13.60 -8.34
C MET A 79 34.77 13.20 -6.87
N ALA A 80 35.14 14.16 -6.01
CA ALA A 80 35.66 14.06 -4.64
C ALA A 80 34.99 13.08 -3.65
N PRO A 81 35.76 12.53 -2.69
CA PRO A 81 35.31 11.53 -1.73
C PRO A 81 34.18 12.02 -0.80
N LEU A 82 33.39 11.04 -0.34
CA LEU A 82 32.28 11.15 0.62
C LEU A 82 32.66 12.05 1.82
N LYS A 83 31.89 13.13 2.02
CA LYS A 83 32.22 14.20 2.99
C LYS A 83 31.63 14.02 4.40
N ALA A 84 31.10 12.84 4.74
CA ALA A 84 30.61 12.52 6.08
C ALA A 84 31.00 11.08 6.46
N ASP A 85 31.68 10.92 7.61
CA ASP A 85 32.12 9.63 8.15
C ASP A 85 30.94 8.92 8.85
N TYR A 86 29.98 8.44 8.05
CA TYR A 86 28.89 7.59 8.52
C TYR A 86 29.38 6.26 9.11
N ASP A 87 30.59 5.83 8.73
CA ASP A 87 31.09 4.47 9.00
C ASP A 87 31.35 4.27 10.48
N THR A 88 31.95 5.27 11.13
CA THR A 88 32.20 5.24 12.57
C THR A 88 30.91 5.07 13.37
N VAL A 89 29.81 5.71 12.95
CA VAL A 89 28.54 5.60 13.65
C VAL A 89 27.84 4.28 13.32
N PHE A 90 27.83 3.84 12.07
CA PHE A 90 27.19 2.57 11.69
C PHE A 90 27.89 1.37 12.35
N LYS A 91 29.19 1.44 12.63
CA LYS A 91 29.91 0.44 13.43
C LYS A 91 29.31 0.24 14.83
N SER A 92 28.58 1.22 15.38
CA SER A 92 27.90 1.06 16.68
C SER A 92 26.80 0.00 16.65
N SER A 93 26.30 -0.39 15.47
CA SER A 93 25.34 -1.48 15.33
C SER A 93 25.99 -2.86 15.52
N GLY A 94 27.32 -2.95 15.58
CA GLY A 94 28.06 -4.20 15.70
C GLY A 94 28.47 -4.84 14.37
N ILE A 95 28.36 -4.13 13.24
CA ILE A 95 28.90 -4.63 11.97
C ILE A 95 30.44 -4.84 12.07
N PRO A 96 30.99 -5.86 11.39
CA PRO A 96 32.44 -6.10 11.39
C PRO A 96 33.23 -4.92 10.81
N GLU A 97 34.36 -4.55 11.42
CA GLU A 97 35.16 -3.37 11.00
C GLU A 97 35.56 -3.41 9.52
N GLY A 98 35.92 -4.60 9.02
CA GLY A 98 36.38 -4.80 7.64
C GLY A 98 35.34 -4.49 6.55
N ILE A 99 34.04 -4.41 6.87
CA ILE A 99 32.99 -4.09 5.88
C ILE A 99 33.15 -2.67 5.33
N THR A 100 33.64 -1.76 6.17
CA THR A 100 33.79 -0.32 5.83
C THR A 100 34.98 -0.06 4.90
N THR A 101 35.87 -1.03 4.76
CA THR A 101 37.00 -0.96 3.83
C THR A 101 36.68 -1.77 2.58
N ILE A 102 36.74 -1.14 1.40
CA ILE A 102 36.61 -1.84 0.12
C ILE A 102 37.93 -2.59 -0.19
N PRO A 103 37.89 -3.87 -0.63
CA PRO A 103 39.10 -4.59 -0.99
C PRO A 103 39.77 -3.95 -2.20
N ASN A 104 41.09 -3.81 -2.17
CA ASN A 104 41.85 -3.36 -3.33
C ASN A 104 41.86 -4.47 -4.38
N VAL A 105 41.43 -4.15 -5.60
CA VAL A 105 41.54 -5.06 -6.74
C VAL A 105 42.98 -5.05 -7.26
N LYS A 106 43.64 -6.21 -7.30
CA LYS A 106 44.98 -6.39 -7.87
C LYS A 106 44.91 -7.33 -9.07
N CYS A 107 44.93 -6.77 -10.26
CA CYS A 107 44.92 -7.55 -11.50
C CYS A 107 46.32 -7.63 -12.09
N SER A 108 46.83 -8.85 -12.29
CA SER A 108 47.98 -9.07 -13.16
C SER A 108 47.50 -9.02 -14.62
N ASP A 109 48.37 -8.65 -15.56
CA ASP A 109 48.02 -8.71 -16.99
C ASP A 109 47.76 -10.17 -17.43
N ALA A 110 48.38 -11.15 -16.78
CA ALA A 110 48.17 -12.57 -17.06
C ALA A 110 46.79 -13.08 -16.59
N ASP A 111 46.20 -12.45 -15.57
CA ASP A 111 44.88 -12.78 -15.03
C ASP A 111 43.80 -11.77 -15.45
N THR A 112 44.08 -10.92 -16.45
CA THR A 112 43.12 -9.99 -17.03
C THR A 112 42.59 -10.52 -18.36
N PHE A 113 41.27 -10.67 -18.46
CA PHE A 113 40.58 -11.25 -19.61
C PHE A 113 39.86 -10.17 -20.43
N ASN A 114 39.95 -10.28 -21.75
CA ASN A 114 39.23 -9.42 -22.69
C ASN A 114 37.91 -10.04 -23.18
N THR A 115 37.53 -11.23 -22.69
CA THR A 115 36.29 -11.93 -23.07
C THR A 115 35.68 -12.65 -21.88
N LEU A 116 34.34 -12.77 -21.86
CA LEU A 116 33.62 -13.53 -20.84
C LEU A 116 33.97 -15.02 -20.88
N SER A 117 34.12 -15.60 -22.07
CA SER A 117 34.53 -17.00 -22.24
C SER A 117 35.91 -17.26 -21.65
N GLY A 118 36.89 -16.38 -21.88
CA GLY A 118 38.23 -16.52 -21.32
C GLY A 118 38.25 -16.49 -19.79
N LEU A 119 37.53 -15.53 -19.19
CA LEU A 119 37.34 -15.49 -17.73
C LEU A 119 36.68 -16.78 -17.23
N LYS A 120 35.59 -17.20 -17.87
CA LYS A 120 34.82 -18.39 -17.49
C LYS A 120 35.66 -19.67 -17.55
N ASP A 121 36.46 -19.84 -18.59
CA ASP A 121 37.30 -21.03 -18.78
C ASP A 121 38.40 -21.10 -17.71
N ARG A 122 39.03 -19.95 -17.38
CA ARG A 122 40.00 -19.89 -16.29
C ARG A 122 39.37 -20.13 -14.93
N ALA A 123 38.23 -19.50 -14.64
CA ALA A 123 37.49 -19.71 -13.42
C ALA A 123 37.11 -21.19 -13.26
N LYS A 124 36.64 -21.83 -14.34
CA LYS A 124 36.32 -23.26 -14.37
C LYS A 124 37.51 -24.13 -13.99
N GLU A 125 38.70 -23.84 -14.51
CA GLU A 125 39.93 -24.55 -14.16
C GLU A 125 40.26 -24.45 -12.66
N LEU A 126 40.19 -23.25 -12.10
CA LEU A 126 40.44 -23.03 -10.66
C LEU A 126 39.39 -23.71 -9.79
N THR A 127 38.12 -23.60 -10.16
CA THR A 127 37.02 -24.26 -9.43
C THR A 127 37.14 -25.77 -9.47
N GLY A 128 37.48 -26.38 -10.62
CA GLY A 128 37.62 -27.84 -10.71
C GLY A 128 38.70 -28.37 -9.78
N LYS A 129 39.87 -27.71 -9.72
CA LYS A 129 40.94 -28.07 -8.78
C LYS A 129 40.51 -27.92 -7.31
N GLN A 130 39.74 -26.88 -6.98
CA GLN A 130 39.25 -26.65 -5.63
C GLN A 130 38.13 -27.64 -5.24
N ASP A 131 37.25 -27.97 -6.17
CA ASP A 131 36.17 -28.94 -5.99
C ASP A 131 36.77 -30.35 -5.75
N ASP A 132 37.77 -30.76 -6.53
CA ASP A 132 38.50 -32.02 -6.32
C ASP A 132 39.17 -32.09 -4.92
N ALA A 133 39.79 -30.98 -4.49
CA ALA A 133 40.41 -30.88 -3.17
C ALA A 133 39.37 -30.94 -2.03
N THR A 134 38.21 -30.30 -2.23
CA THR A 134 37.08 -30.32 -1.27
C THR A 134 36.49 -31.73 -1.17
N GLU A 135 36.22 -32.33 -2.33
CA GLU A 135 36.18 -33.76 -2.65
C GLU A 135 36.92 -34.65 -1.64
N GLN A 136 38.24 -34.55 -1.76
CA GLN A 136 39.18 -35.38 -1.05
C GLN A 136 39.19 -35.08 0.45
N ALA A 137 39.16 -33.81 0.84
CA ALA A 137 39.14 -33.41 2.25
C ALA A 137 37.90 -33.95 2.97
N GLN A 138 36.73 -33.93 2.33
CA GLN A 138 35.50 -34.51 2.88
C GLN A 138 35.59 -36.03 3.03
N LYS A 139 36.18 -36.74 2.06
CA LYS A 139 36.43 -38.19 2.15
C LYS A 139 37.39 -38.54 3.29
N ASP A 140 38.41 -37.70 3.48
CA ASP A 140 39.46 -37.91 4.48
C ASP A 140 39.10 -37.38 5.87
N GLY A 141 37.97 -36.66 6.01
CA GLY A 141 37.57 -36.01 7.27
C GLY A 141 38.52 -34.88 7.71
N THR A 142 39.16 -34.21 6.75
CA THR A 142 40.14 -33.13 6.99
C THR A 142 39.57 -31.75 6.63
N GLN A 143 40.26 -30.69 7.07
CA GLN A 143 39.91 -29.31 6.72
C GLN A 143 40.20 -29.04 5.24
N VAL A 144 39.30 -28.30 4.57
CA VAL A 144 39.47 -27.92 3.16
C VAL A 144 40.51 -26.82 3.05
N GLU A 145 41.56 -27.03 2.25
CA GLU A 145 42.57 -26.02 1.96
C GLU A 145 42.16 -25.19 0.73
N TYR A 146 42.06 -23.87 0.87
CA TYR A 146 41.72 -22.95 -0.22
C TYR A 146 42.99 -22.32 -0.82
N LYS A 147 43.60 -23.02 -1.78
CA LYS A 147 44.88 -22.62 -2.40
C LYS A 147 44.79 -21.40 -3.31
N ASN A 148 43.58 -21.11 -3.81
CA ASN A 148 43.35 -20.02 -4.77
C ASN A 148 42.95 -18.70 -4.10
N LYS A 149 42.93 -18.61 -2.76
CA LYS A 149 42.36 -17.45 -2.03
C LYS A 149 42.99 -16.10 -2.39
N ASP A 150 44.25 -16.10 -2.80
CA ASP A 150 45.00 -14.91 -3.20
C ASP A 150 44.97 -14.65 -4.72
N VAL A 151 44.30 -15.51 -5.49
CA VAL A 151 44.13 -15.36 -6.94
C VAL A 151 43.01 -14.36 -7.22
N THR A 152 43.29 -13.42 -8.11
CA THR A 152 42.31 -12.43 -8.61
C THR A 152 42.23 -12.54 -10.12
N LEU A 153 41.06 -12.90 -10.63
CA LEU A 153 40.75 -12.88 -12.06
C LEU A 153 40.00 -11.60 -12.41
N CYS A 154 40.42 -10.89 -13.45
CA CYS A 154 39.86 -9.61 -13.82
C CYS A 154 39.30 -9.58 -15.23
N LEU A 155 38.23 -8.81 -15.46
CA LEU A 155 37.85 -8.38 -16.81
C LEU A 155 38.47 -7.01 -17.10
N ALA A 156 39.01 -6.85 -18.31
CA ALA A 156 39.44 -5.55 -18.82
C ALA A 156 38.23 -4.62 -19.01
N ASP A 157 38.48 -3.32 -19.18
CA ASP A 157 37.42 -2.35 -19.42
C ASP A 157 36.69 -2.68 -20.73
N GLY A 158 35.36 -2.65 -20.70
CA GLY A 158 34.56 -2.94 -21.87
C GLY A 158 33.10 -3.26 -21.59
N GLU A 159 32.34 -3.31 -22.68
CA GLU A 159 31.01 -3.88 -22.70
C GLU A 159 31.06 -5.32 -23.21
N TYR A 160 30.39 -6.21 -22.50
CA TYR A 160 30.48 -7.63 -22.69
C TYR A 160 29.12 -8.22 -22.98
N THR A 161 29.07 -8.99 -24.06
CA THR A 161 28.00 -9.95 -24.35
C THR A 161 28.63 -11.33 -24.62
N ASN A 162 27.81 -12.37 -24.54
CA ASN A 162 28.17 -13.77 -24.73
C ASN A 162 27.40 -14.34 -25.92
N ASN A 163 27.12 -13.49 -26.90
CA ASN A 163 26.41 -13.83 -28.14
C ASN A 163 25.08 -14.57 -27.89
N GLY A 164 24.33 -14.16 -26.87
CA GLY A 164 23.04 -14.75 -26.51
C GLY A 164 23.14 -16.09 -25.75
N SER A 165 24.36 -16.58 -25.46
CA SER A 165 24.59 -17.76 -24.64
C SER A 165 24.66 -17.42 -23.16
N LYS A 166 24.35 -18.39 -22.28
CA LYS A 166 24.43 -18.20 -20.83
C LYS A 166 25.87 -17.94 -20.35
N PHE A 167 26.10 -16.80 -19.70
CA PHE A 167 27.29 -16.53 -18.91
C PHE A 167 27.12 -17.15 -17.51
N ASP A 168 27.61 -18.39 -17.38
CA ASP A 168 27.57 -19.18 -16.15
C ASP A 168 28.95 -19.17 -15.50
N LEU A 169 29.12 -18.36 -14.45
CA LEU A 169 30.38 -18.16 -13.74
C LEU A 169 30.33 -18.85 -12.37
N LYS A 170 31.40 -19.58 -12.03
CA LYS A 170 31.58 -20.22 -10.74
C LYS A 170 32.82 -19.65 -10.05
N ILE A 171 32.70 -19.34 -8.76
CA ILE A 171 33.77 -18.76 -7.93
C ILE A 171 33.89 -19.62 -6.67
N ASN A 172 35.04 -20.28 -6.47
CA ASN A 172 35.31 -21.13 -5.32
C ASN A 172 36.70 -20.82 -4.76
N GLY A 173 36.74 -19.92 -3.78
CA GLY A 173 37.94 -19.52 -3.05
C GLY A 173 38.92 -18.67 -3.84
N PHE A 174 38.43 -17.70 -4.61
CA PHE A 174 39.23 -16.68 -5.30
C PHE A 174 38.41 -15.43 -5.59
N THR A 175 39.05 -14.35 -6.04
CA THR A 175 38.39 -13.10 -6.41
C THR A 175 38.11 -13.02 -7.91
N VAL A 176 36.91 -12.56 -8.28
CA VAL A 176 36.61 -12.08 -9.63
C VAL A 176 36.25 -10.59 -9.56
N ALA A 177 36.92 -9.76 -10.36
CA ALA A 177 36.73 -8.32 -10.33
C ALA A 177 36.74 -7.65 -11.70
N ALA A 178 36.28 -6.40 -11.77
CA ALA A 178 36.64 -5.49 -12.85
C ALA A 178 38.07 -4.99 -12.68
N LYS A 179 38.88 -4.90 -13.75
CA LYS A 179 40.22 -4.30 -13.70
C LYS A 179 40.16 -2.86 -13.19
N ASN A 180 39.22 -2.08 -13.74
CA ASN A 180 38.84 -0.79 -13.20
C ASN A 180 37.33 -0.85 -12.83
N PRO A 181 36.98 -0.81 -11.53
CA PRO A 181 35.58 -0.86 -11.09
C PRO A 181 34.69 0.13 -11.83
N GLY A 182 33.51 -0.32 -12.26
CA GLY A 182 32.55 0.48 -13.00
C GLY A 182 32.76 0.53 -14.52
N ASN A 183 33.90 0.07 -15.04
CA ASN A 183 34.18 0.06 -16.48
C ASN A 183 33.92 -1.30 -17.16
N VAL A 184 33.39 -2.29 -16.42
CA VAL A 184 33.00 -3.60 -16.95
C VAL A 184 31.49 -3.73 -16.91
N ILE A 185 30.86 -3.71 -18.10
CA ILE A 185 29.41 -3.78 -18.24
C ILE A 185 29.01 -5.06 -18.99
N ILE A 186 28.29 -5.95 -18.31
CA ILE A 186 27.73 -7.19 -18.86
C ILE A 186 26.27 -6.93 -19.23
N LYS A 187 25.87 -7.21 -20.47
CA LYS A 187 24.54 -6.88 -21.01
C LYS A 187 23.88 -8.03 -21.77
N ASP A 188 22.55 -8.00 -21.83
CA ASP A 188 21.65 -8.79 -22.69
C ASP A 188 21.68 -10.33 -22.56
N ASP A 189 22.73 -10.91 -22.00
CA ASP A 189 22.87 -12.35 -21.81
C ASP A 189 22.07 -12.88 -20.62
N GLU A 190 21.83 -14.20 -20.65
CA GLU A 190 21.48 -14.91 -19.42
C GLU A 190 22.72 -15.03 -18.53
N VAL A 191 22.67 -14.44 -17.33
CA VAL A 191 23.76 -14.46 -16.35
C VAL A 191 23.39 -15.32 -15.16
N SER A 192 24.37 -16.08 -14.66
CA SER A 192 24.28 -16.90 -13.45
C SER A 192 25.64 -16.97 -12.80
N ILE A 193 25.76 -16.45 -11.58
CA ILE A 193 26.98 -16.46 -10.79
C ILE A 193 26.76 -17.32 -9.55
N ALA A 194 27.56 -18.37 -9.40
CA ALA A 194 27.57 -19.22 -8.22
C ALA A 194 28.90 -19.03 -7.46
N MET A 195 28.81 -18.49 -6.26
CA MET A 195 29.94 -18.33 -5.34
C MET A 195 29.83 -19.38 -4.24
N ASN A 196 30.93 -20.02 -3.84
CA ASN A 196 30.97 -20.97 -2.73
C ASN A 196 32.36 -21.05 -2.10
N GLY A 197 32.51 -21.86 -1.05
CA GLY A 197 33.79 -22.03 -0.36
C GLY A 197 34.13 -20.82 0.52
N GLN A 198 35.41 -20.70 0.90
CA GLN A 198 35.89 -19.61 1.74
C GLN A 198 36.55 -18.50 0.93
N HIS A 199 36.33 -17.23 1.30
CA HIS A 199 37.00 -16.06 0.71
C HIS A 199 36.69 -15.80 -0.78
N SER A 200 35.57 -16.29 -1.30
CA SER A 200 35.13 -15.93 -2.66
C SER A 200 34.67 -14.47 -2.71
N VAL A 201 35.18 -13.70 -3.67
CA VAL A 201 34.84 -12.28 -3.83
C VAL A 201 34.37 -11.98 -5.26
N LEU A 202 33.31 -11.19 -5.38
CA LEU A 202 32.84 -10.61 -6.63
C LEU A 202 32.82 -9.08 -6.50
N GLN A 203 33.54 -8.37 -7.35
CA GLN A 203 33.72 -6.92 -7.18
C GLN A 203 33.68 -6.08 -8.46
N GLY A 204 33.00 -4.93 -8.40
CA GLY A 204 33.18 -3.83 -9.38
C GLY A 204 32.50 -4.01 -10.74
N LEU A 205 31.65 -5.03 -10.91
CA LEU A 205 30.96 -5.36 -12.17
C LEU A 205 29.59 -4.68 -12.27
N ILE A 206 29.19 -4.29 -13.49
CA ILE A 206 27.85 -3.80 -13.80
C ILE A 206 27.10 -4.83 -14.66
N PHE A 207 25.95 -5.31 -14.18
CA PHE A 207 24.99 -6.14 -14.91
C PHE A 207 23.83 -5.25 -15.33
N LYS A 208 23.71 -4.96 -16.63
CA LYS A 208 22.68 -4.06 -17.17
C LYS A 208 21.78 -4.81 -18.16
N ASP A 209 20.48 -4.80 -17.91
CA ASP A 209 19.46 -5.41 -18.79
C ASP A 209 19.65 -6.92 -19.05
N VAL A 210 20.46 -7.60 -18.21
CA VAL A 210 20.74 -9.04 -18.31
C VAL A 210 19.52 -9.88 -17.97
N LYS A 211 19.49 -11.12 -18.44
CA LYS A 211 18.48 -12.11 -18.09
C LYS A 211 18.97 -13.00 -16.94
N PHE A 212 18.08 -13.49 -16.09
CA PHE A 212 18.44 -14.45 -15.03
C PHE A 212 17.35 -15.50 -14.79
N GLY A 213 17.77 -16.65 -14.27
CA GLY A 213 16.88 -17.76 -13.91
C GLY A 213 16.33 -17.63 -12.49
N SER A 214 16.52 -18.65 -11.67
CA SER A 214 16.13 -18.64 -10.25
C SER A 214 16.95 -17.66 -9.41
N ALA A 215 18.21 -17.43 -9.77
CA ALA A 215 19.12 -16.46 -9.16
C ALA A 215 20.02 -15.80 -10.22
N LEU A 216 20.36 -14.52 -10.05
CA LEU A 216 21.45 -13.87 -10.82
C LEU A 216 22.79 -14.13 -10.13
N ILE A 217 22.88 -13.85 -8.83
CA ILE A 217 24.01 -14.19 -7.96
C ILE A 217 23.50 -15.10 -6.83
N GLN A 218 24.20 -16.20 -6.58
CA GLN A 218 23.96 -17.04 -5.40
C GLN A 218 25.27 -17.41 -4.71
N THR A 219 25.24 -17.52 -3.39
CA THR A 219 26.43 -17.89 -2.59
C THR A 219 26.39 -19.37 -2.18
N ARG A 220 25.93 -20.20 -3.12
CA ARG A 220 25.98 -21.66 -3.06
C ARG A 220 26.35 -22.22 -4.44
N GLY A 221 27.28 -23.17 -4.46
CA GLY A 221 27.86 -23.73 -5.67
C GLY A 221 27.65 -25.23 -5.82
N ALA A 222 28.62 -25.91 -6.43
CA ALA A 222 28.60 -27.36 -6.60
C ALA A 222 28.59 -28.09 -5.25
N HIS A 223 28.11 -29.34 -5.24
CA HIS A 223 28.00 -30.19 -4.04
C HIS A 223 27.19 -29.57 -2.88
N ASN A 224 26.37 -28.54 -3.19
CA ASN A 224 25.66 -27.72 -2.22
C ASN A 224 26.59 -27.04 -1.17
N LEU A 225 27.86 -26.80 -1.50
CA LEU A 225 28.76 -26.02 -0.65
C LEU A 225 28.31 -24.55 -0.66
N ALA A 226 28.12 -23.98 0.53
CA ALA A 226 27.78 -22.58 0.71
C ALA A 226 29.05 -21.74 0.91
N CYS A 227 28.89 -20.42 0.88
CA CYS A 227 29.95 -19.47 1.19
C CYS A 227 30.23 -19.36 2.68
N GLU A 228 31.51 -19.15 3.01
CA GLU A 228 31.98 -18.67 4.31
C GLU A 228 32.98 -17.51 4.06
N ASP A 229 32.84 -16.41 4.77
CA ASP A 229 33.70 -15.21 4.60
C ASP A 229 33.76 -14.69 3.13
N CYS A 230 32.64 -14.78 2.41
CA CYS A 230 32.53 -14.29 1.03
C CYS A 230 32.08 -12.83 0.96
N ARG A 231 32.39 -12.14 -0.14
CA ARG A 231 32.00 -10.73 -0.33
C ARG A 231 31.51 -10.43 -1.75
N ILE A 232 30.36 -9.76 -1.84
CA ILE A 232 29.82 -9.15 -3.06
C ILE A 232 29.86 -7.64 -2.81
N SER A 233 30.78 -6.93 -3.48
CA SER A 233 31.02 -5.52 -3.21
C SER A 233 31.07 -4.71 -4.50
N GLU A 234 30.51 -3.50 -4.47
CA GLU A 234 30.53 -2.59 -5.63
C GLU A 234 29.97 -3.21 -6.91
N VAL A 235 28.93 -4.05 -6.79
CA VAL A 235 28.23 -4.64 -7.93
C VAL A 235 26.99 -3.80 -8.24
N SER A 236 26.74 -3.52 -9.52
CA SER A 236 25.53 -2.83 -9.96
C SER A 236 24.65 -3.75 -10.78
N ILE A 237 23.46 -4.09 -10.31
CA ILE A 237 22.42 -4.84 -11.04
C ILE A 237 21.32 -3.85 -11.44
N LEU A 238 21.20 -3.61 -12.74
CA LEU A 238 20.32 -2.60 -13.32
C LEU A 238 19.34 -3.26 -14.28
N ASN A 239 18.05 -3.22 -13.97
CA ASN A 239 16.95 -3.66 -14.83
C ASN A 239 17.09 -5.10 -15.33
N ALA A 240 17.59 -6.00 -14.47
CA ALA A 240 17.71 -7.41 -14.79
C ALA A 240 16.31 -8.04 -15.01
N LYS A 241 16.19 -8.85 -16.06
CA LYS A 241 14.92 -9.42 -16.54
C LYS A 241 14.83 -10.91 -16.24
N PRO A 242 13.64 -11.46 -15.98
CA PRO A 242 13.51 -12.91 -15.89
C PRO A 242 13.86 -13.56 -17.25
N LYS A 243 14.47 -14.74 -17.21
CA LYS A 243 14.83 -15.53 -18.41
C LYS A 243 13.66 -15.72 -19.37
N LYS A 244 12.46 -15.89 -18.80
CA LYS A 244 11.19 -15.96 -19.50
C LYS A 244 10.18 -15.13 -18.71
N GLU A 245 9.34 -14.38 -19.42
CA GLU A 245 8.24 -13.65 -18.81
C GLU A 245 7.36 -14.57 -17.94
N GLY A 246 6.91 -14.05 -16.80
CA GLY A 246 6.20 -14.83 -15.77
C GLY A 246 7.10 -15.67 -14.84
N ASN A 247 8.39 -15.87 -15.15
CA ASN A 247 9.28 -16.60 -14.23
C ASN A 247 9.61 -15.75 -12.99
N SER A 248 9.52 -16.37 -11.82
CA SER A 248 10.03 -15.80 -10.56
C SER A 248 11.53 -16.03 -10.39
N GLY A 249 12.18 -15.25 -9.53
CA GLY A 249 13.61 -15.38 -9.25
C GLY A 249 14.13 -14.31 -8.30
N VAL A 250 15.32 -14.50 -7.74
CA VAL A 250 15.96 -13.57 -6.80
C VAL A 250 17.20 -12.96 -7.46
N LEU A 251 17.51 -11.68 -7.26
CA LEU A 251 18.74 -11.11 -7.84
C LEU A 251 19.97 -11.58 -7.06
N VAL A 252 19.92 -11.50 -5.73
CA VAL A 252 21.01 -11.96 -4.86
C VAL A 252 20.47 -12.94 -3.82
N LYS A 253 20.81 -14.23 -3.99
CA LYS A 253 20.36 -15.34 -3.13
C LYS A 253 21.50 -15.81 -2.22
N ILE A 254 21.48 -15.38 -0.97
CA ILE A 254 22.59 -15.57 -0.02
C ILE A 254 22.35 -16.82 0.83
N TYR A 255 23.29 -17.75 0.77
CA TYR A 255 23.46 -18.92 1.63
C TYR A 255 24.75 -18.78 2.45
N GLY A 256 24.89 -19.60 3.49
CA GLY A 256 26.14 -19.75 4.25
C GLY A 256 26.38 -18.68 5.33
N HIS A 257 27.65 -18.43 5.67
CA HIS A 257 28.04 -17.65 6.84
C HIS A 257 28.97 -16.49 6.51
N HIS A 258 28.87 -15.39 7.27
CA HIS A 258 29.77 -14.24 7.15
C HIS A 258 29.86 -13.67 5.72
N VAL A 259 28.73 -13.68 5.00
CA VAL A 259 28.69 -13.09 3.65
C VAL A 259 28.40 -11.61 3.76
N TRP A 260 29.18 -10.81 3.03
CA TRP A 260 28.99 -9.37 2.92
C TRP A 260 28.41 -9.02 1.56
N LEU A 261 27.32 -8.24 1.56
CA LEU A 261 26.77 -7.57 0.39
C LEU A 261 26.83 -6.06 0.65
N ASP A 262 27.77 -5.37 0.01
CA ASP A 262 28.04 -3.97 0.33
C ASP A 262 28.27 -3.06 -0.86
N HIS A 263 28.00 -1.77 -0.65
CA HIS A 263 28.27 -0.69 -1.60
C HIS A 263 27.77 -1.01 -3.02
N SER A 264 26.65 -1.71 -3.13
CA SER A 264 26.12 -2.21 -4.39
C SER A 264 24.84 -1.47 -4.78
N ILE A 265 24.49 -1.52 -6.06
CA ILE A 265 23.22 -1.02 -6.60
C ILE A 265 22.39 -2.22 -7.06
N ILE A 266 21.15 -2.32 -6.61
CA ILE A 266 20.22 -3.38 -7.00
C ILE A 266 18.88 -2.71 -7.34
N SER A 267 18.57 -2.60 -8.63
CA SER A 267 17.46 -1.77 -9.11
C SER A 267 16.68 -2.40 -10.26
N GLY A 268 15.38 -2.13 -10.31
CA GLY A 268 14.55 -2.36 -11.50
C GLY A 268 14.02 -3.79 -11.66
N LYS A 269 13.92 -4.55 -10.58
CA LYS A 269 13.37 -5.92 -10.62
C LYS A 269 11.85 -5.90 -10.70
N THR A 270 11.28 -6.56 -11.71
CA THR A 270 9.82 -6.55 -11.96
C THR A 270 9.11 -7.88 -11.70
N ASN A 271 9.82 -9.01 -11.66
CA ASN A 271 9.23 -10.33 -11.49
C ASN A 271 9.11 -10.74 -10.01
N ALA A 272 8.29 -11.77 -9.71
CA ALA A 272 8.07 -12.31 -8.36
C ALA A 272 9.35 -12.82 -7.66
N ASN A 273 9.25 -13.04 -6.35
CA ASN A 273 10.29 -13.26 -5.33
C ASN A 273 11.06 -11.99 -4.91
N PRO A 274 11.63 -11.95 -3.70
CA PRO A 274 12.38 -10.79 -3.20
C PRO A 274 13.60 -10.43 -4.08
N MET A 275 14.08 -9.18 -4.00
CA MET A 275 15.30 -8.78 -4.73
C MET A 275 16.52 -9.46 -4.11
N ILE A 276 16.58 -9.46 -2.77
CA ILE A 276 17.62 -10.08 -1.96
C ILE A 276 16.97 -11.09 -1.02
N SER A 277 17.52 -12.31 -0.94
CA SER A 277 17.03 -13.34 -0.02
C SER A 277 18.16 -13.91 0.81
N LEU A 278 18.03 -13.86 2.14
CA LEU A 278 18.88 -14.60 3.07
C LEU A 278 18.24 -15.96 3.32
N VAL A 279 18.81 -16.98 2.71
CA VAL A 279 18.14 -18.27 2.56
C VAL A 279 18.32 -19.12 3.81
N ARG A 280 17.19 -19.50 4.39
CA ARG A 280 17.11 -20.35 5.59
C ARG A 280 16.06 -21.45 5.42
N GLU A 281 15.85 -21.94 4.20
CA GLU A 281 14.86 -22.97 3.87
C GLU A 281 15.02 -24.25 4.72
N LYS A 282 13.90 -24.92 5.05
CA LYS A 282 13.91 -26.21 5.75
C LYS A 282 14.60 -27.28 4.89
N GLY A 283 15.44 -28.10 5.50
CA GLY A 283 16.21 -29.14 4.81
C GLY A 283 17.63 -28.70 4.41
N LEU A 284 17.96 -27.41 4.56
CA LEU A 284 19.35 -26.96 4.54
C LEU A 284 20.07 -27.34 5.84
N THR A 285 21.36 -27.69 5.73
CA THR A 285 22.24 -27.82 6.91
C THR A 285 22.47 -26.45 7.55
N GLU A 286 22.93 -26.40 8.80
CA GLU A 286 23.25 -25.12 9.45
C GLU A 286 24.29 -24.33 8.64
N ASP A 287 25.34 -25.00 8.13
CA ASP A 287 26.38 -24.39 7.29
C ASP A 287 25.86 -23.80 5.97
N GLN A 288 24.68 -24.25 5.51
CA GLN A 288 24.05 -23.72 4.30
C GLN A 288 23.12 -22.54 4.58
N LYS A 289 22.65 -22.38 5.81
CA LYS A 289 21.69 -21.33 6.16
C LYS A 289 22.39 -19.99 6.34
N ALA A 290 21.82 -18.97 5.72
CA ALA A 290 22.29 -17.59 5.81
C ALA A 290 22.34 -17.10 7.27
N LYS A 291 23.53 -16.85 7.81
CA LYS A 291 23.76 -16.37 9.18
C LYS A 291 25.00 -15.48 9.26
N ASN A 292 24.97 -14.50 10.16
CA ASN A 292 25.96 -13.43 10.28
C ASN A 292 26.17 -12.69 8.94
N ILE A 293 25.10 -12.47 8.19
CA ILE A 293 25.16 -11.77 6.89
C ILE A 293 25.19 -10.27 7.15
N VAL A 294 25.97 -9.52 6.36
CA VAL A 294 26.01 -8.06 6.45
C VAL A 294 25.57 -7.47 5.12
N VAL A 295 24.47 -6.71 5.14
CA VAL A 295 23.95 -5.93 4.01
C VAL A 295 24.18 -4.45 4.33
N TYR A 296 25.17 -3.84 3.67
CA TYR A 296 25.72 -2.55 4.09
C TYR A 296 25.85 -1.52 2.96
N LYS A 297 25.31 -0.31 3.15
CA LYS A 297 25.45 0.82 2.20
C LYS A 297 25.06 0.52 0.75
N ASN A 298 24.02 -0.30 0.58
CA ASN A 298 23.47 -0.59 -0.75
C ASN A 298 22.39 0.43 -1.14
N TYR A 299 22.27 0.69 -2.44
CA TYR A 299 21.10 1.32 -3.04
C TYR A 299 20.18 0.23 -3.60
N ILE A 300 19.02 0.05 -2.99
CA ILE A 300 18.05 -0.99 -3.35
C ILE A 300 16.75 -0.29 -3.76
N ALA A 301 16.41 -0.32 -5.05
CA ALA A 301 15.41 0.62 -5.54
C ALA A 301 14.57 0.15 -6.73
N ASN A 302 13.56 0.96 -7.03
CA ASN A 302 12.77 0.91 -8.26
C ASN A 302 12.14 -0.46 -8.48
N ARG A 303 11.46 -0.96 -7.45
CA ARG A 303 10.68 -2.20 -7.52
C ARG A 303 9.21 -1.83 -7.73
N PRO A 304 8.69 -1.88 -8.96
CA PRO A 304 7.35 -1.38 -9.24
C PRO A 304 6.28 -2.37 -8.79
N PRO A 305 5.00 -1.93 -8.75
CA PRO A 305 3.86 -2.83 -8.66
C PRO A 305 3.83 -3.82 -9.83
N VAL A 306 3.17 -4.95 -9.59
CA VAL A 306 3.07 -6.08 -10.54
C VAL A 306 2.10 -5.79 -11.68
N ASP A 307 2.15 -6.60 -12.74
CA ASP A 307 1.18 -6.62 -13.85
C ASP A 307 0.91 -5.24 -14.50
N GLY A 308 1.94 -4.38 -14.55
CA GLY A 308 1.82 -3.05 -15.16
C GLY A 308 0.97 -2.06 -14.35
N LYS A 309 0.61 -2.38 -13.10
CA LYS A 309 -0.16 -1.47 -12.23
C LYS A 309 0.69 -0.26 -11.82
N ILE A 310 0.04 0.88 -11.63
CA ILE A 310 0.66 2.11 -11.07
C ILE A 310 0.73 2.05 -9.54
N TYR A 311 -0.28 1.42 -8.92
CA TYR A 311 -0.35 1.22 -7.47
C TYR A 311 -0.57 -0.27 -7.15
N PRO A 312 0.03 -0.79 -6.07
CA PRO A 312 -0.07 -2.20 -5.70
C PRO A 312 -1.44 -2.53 -5.10
N GLY A 313 -1.84 -3.79 -5.26
CA GLY A 313 -3.02 -4.37 -4.61
C GLY A 313 -2.63 -5.23 -3.42
N ASN A 314 -3.21 -6.43 -3.37
CA ASN A 314 -2.88 -7.48 -2.39
C ASN A 314 -1.78 -8.42 -2.90
N ASP A 315 -0.82 -7.86 -3.64
CA ASP A 315 0.28 -8.62 -4.25
C ASP A 315 1.25 -9.13 -3.14
N ASN A 316 1.95 -10.25 -3.37
CA ASN A 316 2.82 -10.91 -2.39
C ASN A 316 4.07 -11.50 -3.07
N ASP A 317 5.14 -11.73 -2.31
CA ASP A 317 6.47 -12.16 -2.77
C ASP A 317 7.19 -11.12 -3.66
N TYR A 318 7.04 -9.84 -3.32
CA TYR A 318 7.72 -8.72 -4.00
C TYR A 318 8.55 -7.83 -3.07
N GLU A 319 9.13 -8.40 -2.00
CA GLU A 319 9.91 -7.65 -1.02
C GLU A 319 11.22 -7.11 -1.64
N ALA A 320 11.80 -6.03 -1.08
CA ALA A 320 13.17 -5.68 -1.45
C ALA A 320 14.15 -6.70 -0.86
N ILE A 321 13.99 -7.01 0.43
CA ILE A 321 14.81 -7.99 1.13
C ILE A 321 13.96 -8.90 2.03
N ARG A 322 14.28 -10.19 2.01
CA ARG A 322 13.71 -11.20 2.93
C ARG A 322 14.82 -11.91 3.70
N THR A 323 14.74 -11.94 5.03
CA THR A 323 15.82 -12.48 5.90
C THR A 323 15.57 -13.89 6.45
N GLY A 324 14.82 -14.73 5.74
CA GLY A 324 14.47 -16.07 6.20
C GLY A 324 13.10 -16.50 5.69
N LEU A 325 12.47 -17.47 6.38
CA LEU A 325 11.15 -18.00 6.05
C LEU A 325 10.37 -18.36 7.32
N SER A 326 9.06 -18.50 7.18
CA SER A 326 8.15 -18.81 8.28
C SER A 326 8.47 -20.14 8.98
N GLU A 327 9.08 -21.12 8.31
CA GLU A 327 9.35 -22.43 8.92
C GLU A 327 10.64 -22.49 9.75
N THR A 328 11.51 -21.48 9.64
CA THR A 328 12.82 -21.45 10.31
C THR A 328 13.09 -20.17 11.09
N HIS A 329 12.05 -19.35 11.30
CA HIS A 329 12.17 -18.03 11.89
C HIS A 329 12.72 -18.03 13.32
N GLU A 330 12.44 -19.05 14.13
CA GLU A 330 12.99 -19.21 15.48
C GLU A 330 14.54 -19.27 15.48
N GLN A 331 15.14 -19.72 14.38
CA GLN A 331 16.57 -19.93 14.30
C GLN A 331 17.31 -18.60 14.13
N SER A 332 18.22 -18.32 15.07
CA SER A 332 19.08 -17.14 15.07
C SER A 332 19.87 -16.97 13.76
N SER A 333 19.70 -15.82 13.11
CA SER A 333 20.46 -15.43 11.92
C SER A 333 21.56 -14.42 12.25
N LYS A 334 21.39 -13.54 13.26
CA LYS A 334 22.40 -12.54 13.66
C LYS A 334 22.91 -11.69 12.49
N SER A 335 22.04 -11.43 11.53
CA SER A 335 22.37 -10.68 10.32
C SER A 335 22.09 -9.20 10.50
N PHE A 336 22.83 -8.39 9.77
CA PHE A 336 22.81 -6.93 9.81
C PHE A 336 22.28 -6.38 8.48
N VAL A 337 21.25 -5.54 8.55
CA VAL A 337 20.79 -4.71 7.42
C VAL A 337 20.99 -3.27 7.85
N VAL A 338 22.14 -2.70 7.48
CA VAL A 338 22.63 -1.45 8.07
C VAL A 338 23.02 -0.40 7.03
N GLY A 339 22.51 0.81 7.18
CA GLY A 339 22.93 1.94 6.34
C GLY A 339 22.53 1.84 4.86
N ASN A 340 21.46 1.11 4.53
CA ASN A 340 20.99 0.96 3.15
C ASN A 340 19.92 2.00 2.81
N LEU A 341 19.84 2.39 1.54
CA LEU A 341 18.76 3.21 1.00
C LEU A 341 17.79 2.32 0.20
N PHE A 342 16.55 2.24 0.67
CA PHE A 342 15.41 1.65 -0.03
C PHE A 342 14.56 2.78 -0.61
N GLU A 343 14.37 2.80 -1.93
CA GLU A 343 13.65 3.88 -2.59
C GLU A 343 12.76 3.35 -3.71
N ASN A 344 11.52 3.82 -3.81
CA ASN A 344 10.56 3.34 -4.80
C ASN A 344 10.37 1.81 -4.74
N ILE A 345 10.31 1.25 -3.53
CA ILE A 345 9.94 -0.15 -3.31
C ILE A 345 8.42 -0.21 -3.21
N GLN A 346 7.78 -0.46 -4.35
CA GLN A 346 6.34 -0.34 -4.54
C GLN A 346 5.67 -1.67 -4.94
N GLY A 347 6.41 -2.77 -4.84
CA GLY A 347 5.97 -4.09 -5.29
C GLY A 347 4.90 -4.72 -4.40
N GLU A 348 5.09 -4.71 -3.08
CA GLU A 348 4.14 -5.22 -2.10
C GLU A 348 4.33 -4.58 -0.71
N ALA A 349 3.58 -5.06 0.29
CA ALA A 349 3.41 -4.49 1.62
C ALA A 349 4.66 -4.57 2.55
N GLU A 350 5.67 -5.37 2.26
CA GLU A 350 6.87 -5.63 3.07
C GLU A 350 8.15 -5.15 2.35
N VAL A 351 8.48 -3.85 2.44
CA VAL A 351 9.78 -3.32 1.92
C VAL A 351 10.94 -4.17 2.43
N VAL A 352 10.99 -4.37 3.76
CA VAL A 352 11.88 -5.30 4.44
C VAL A 352 11.01 -6.34 5.12
N SER A 353 11.18 -7.61 4.78
CA SER A 353 10.52 -8.74 5.44
C SER A 353 11.53 -9.48 6.31
N ASN A 354 11.62 -9.12 7.59
CA ASN A 354 12.40 -9.89 8.55
C ASN A 354 11.67 -11.18 8.95
N LYS A 355 12.30 -12.33 8.71
CA LYS A 355 11.74 -13.67 8.96
C LYS A 355 12.76 -14.58 9.67
N ALA A 356 13.54 -14.01 10.59
CA ALA A 356 14.53 -14.72 11.42
C ALA A 356 14.88 -13.95 12.71
N THR A 357 15.34 -14.70 13.71
CA THR A 357 15.68 -14.21 15.07
C THR A 357 17.06 -13.53 15.17
N ASP A 358 17.20 -12.59 16.11
CA ASP A 358 18.41 -11.85 16.51
C ASP A 358 19.03 -10.95 15.42
N ASN A 359 18.25 -10.50 14.44
CA ASN A 359 18.75 -9.59 13.40
C ASN A 359 18.82 -8.13 13.90
N THR A 360 19.70 -7.34 13.28
CA THR A 360 19.81 -5.89 13.51
C THR A 360 19.51 -5.15 12.21
N ILE A 361 18.51 -4.27 12.25
CA ILE A 361 18.05 -3.47 11.11
C ILE A 361 18.15 -2.00 11.51
N SER A 362 19.22 -1.32 11.08
CA SER A 362 19.56 -0.01 11.63
C SER A 362 20.11 0.99 10.62
N PHE A 363 19.89 2.30 10.86
CA PHE A 363 20.40 3.39 10.02
C PHE A 363 19.97 3.33 8.54
N ASN A 364 18.93 2.56 8.22
CA ASN A 364 18.42 2.51 6.85
C ASN A 364 17.53 3.72 6.58
N THR A 365 17.40 4.08 5.31
CA THR A 365 16.40 5.04 4.85
C THR A 365 15.44 4.36 3.89
N ILE A 366 14.13 4.47 4.15
CA ILE A 366 13.05 3.99 3.27
C ILE A 366 12.30 5.22 2.75
N ARG A 367 12.14 5.34 1.42
CA ARG A 367 11.55 6.52 0.76
C ARG A 367 10.57 6.16 -0.37
N ASP A 368 9.47 6.92 -0.50
CA ASP A 368 8.44 6.82 -1.57
C ASP A 368 8.07 5.37 -1.91
N SER A 369 7.93 4.55 -0.86
CA SER A 369 7.77 3.10 -0.96
C SER A 369 6.39 2.68 -0.45
N TYR A 370 5.84 1.63 -1.06
CA TYR A 370 4.67 0.94 -0.55
C TYR A 370 5.04 0.08 0.65
N GLY A 371 4.23 0.13 1.71
CA GLY A 371 4.35 -0.82 2.80
C GLY A 371 5.36 -0.42 3.88
N SER A 372 5.81 -1.41 4.66
CA SER A 372 6.50 -1.20 5.93
C SER A 372 7.83 -1.96 6.03
N LEU A 373 8.73 -1.45 6.89
CA LEU A 373 9.74 -2.31 7.51
C LEU A 373 9.02 -3.29 8.43
N THR A 374 8.99 -4.56 8.06
CA THR A 374 8.19 -5.56 8.76
C THR A 374 9.08 -6.59 9.46
N ASN A 375 8.97 -6.70 10.78
CA ASN A 375 9.30 -7.93 11.49
C ASN A 375 8.13 -8.90 11.33
N ARG A 376 8.21 -9.76 10.31
CA ARG A 376 7.11 -10.65 9.95
C ARG A 376 7.12 -11.94 10.74
N HIS A 377 8.33 -12.44 11.03
CA HIS A 377 8.60 -13.57 11.92
C HIS A 377 10.00 -13.46 12.52
N GLY A 378 10.25 -14.21 13.58
CA GLY A 378 11.51 -14.24 14.33
C GLY A 378 11.49 -13.26 15.48
N HIS A 379 12.28 -13.56 16.52
CA HIS A 379 12.27 -12.86 17.81
C HIS A 379 13.51 -11.97 17.97
N ASN A 380 13.52 -11.09 18.98
CA ASN A 380 14.71 -10.35 19.42
C ASN A 380 15.38 -9.46 18.34
N THR A 381 14.63 -9.05 17.33
CA THR A 381 15.13 -8.10 16.31
C THR A 381 15.33 -6.72 16.92
N LYS A 382 16.49 -6.11 16.66
CA LYS A 382 16.76 -4.69 16.93
C LYS A 382 16.44 -3.86 15.68
N ILE A 383 15.50 -2.92 15.80
CA ILE A 383 15.05 -2.03 14.73
C ILE A 383 15.28 -0.60 15.19
N GLU A 384 16.42 -0.01 14.78
CA GLU A 384 16.91 1.20 15.43
C GLU A 384 17.44 2.26 14.47
N ASN A 385 17.24 3.55 14.77
CA ASN A 385 17.84 4.66 14.00
C ASN A 385 17.47 4.68 12.50
N ASN A 386 16.34 4.09 12.10
CA ASN A 386 15.91 4.12 10.71
C ASN A 386 15.13 5.41 10.40
N PHE A 387 15.28 5.94 9.18
CA PHE A 387 14.45 7.00 8.62
C PHE A 387 13.43 6.38 7.66
N ILE A 388 12.15 6.59 7.90
CA ILE A 388 11.08 6.14 7.01
C ILE A 388 10.28 7.37 6.59
N ILE A 389 10.35 7.71 5.31
CA ILE A 389 9.81 8.97 4.77
C ILE A 389 8.86 8.62 3.63
N GLY A 390 7.58 8.87 3.84
CA GLY A 390 6.54 8.54 2.87
C GLY A 390 6.66 9.32 1.56
N ASP A 391 7.18 10.55 1.58
CA ASP A 391 7.34 11.46 0.43
C ASP A 391 6.07 11.54 -0.44
N GLY A 392 4.90 11.59 0.21
CA GLY A 392 3.60 11.69 -0.44
C GLY A 392 3.16 10.41 -1.18
N TYR A 393 3.75 9.25 -0.89
CA TYR A 393 3.23 7.98 -1.38
C TYR A 393 1.94 7.61 -0.61
N PRO A 394 0.77 7.49 -1.27
CA PRO A 394 -0.53 7.40 -0.58
C PRO A 394 -0.75 6.09 0.20
N GLN A 395 0.12 5.09 0.03
CA GLN A 395 0.06 3.81 0.74
C GLN A 395 1.37 3.51 1.50
N SER A 396 2.14 4.55 1.85
CA SER A 396 3.33 4.40 2.67
C SER A 396 2.98 3.86 4.06
N GLY A 397 3.86 3.02 4.59
CA GLY A 397 3.84 2.56 5.97
C GLY A 397 5.15 2.91 6.69
N GLY A 398 5.18 2.62 7.98
CA GLY A 398 6.34 2.75 8.86
C GLY A 398 6.87 1.38 9.26
N ILE A 399 6.75 1.03 10.54
CA ILE A 399 7.26 -0.22 11.11
C ILE A 399 6.09 -1.14 11.49
N ARG A 400 6.20 -2.43 11.16
CA ARG A 400 5.23 -3.47 11.53
C ARG A 400 5.90 -4.58 12.34
N ILE A 401 5.34 -4.89 13.50
CA ILE A 401 5.89 -5.84 14.46
C ILE A 401 4.93 -7.01 14.65
N VAL A 402 5.51 -8.20 14.56
CA VAL A 402 4.96 -9.50 14.93
C VAL A 402 6.05 -10.16 15.78
N ASP A 403 5.68 -11.15 16.60
CA ASP A 403 6.58 -11.93 17.45
C ASP A 403 7.15 -11.11 18.62
N ALA A 404 8.04 -11.72 19.40
CA ALA A 404 8.42 -11.26 20.74
C ALA A 404 9.87 -10.77 20.88
N GLY A 405 10.11 -9.98 21.93
CA GLY A 405 11.46 -9.58 22.37
C GLY A 405 12.09 -8.43 21.58
N HIS A 406 11.31 -7.73 20.76
CA HIS A 406 11.82 -6.69 19.86
C HIS A 406 12.20 -5.41 20.58
N GLN A 407 13.22 -4.74 20.03
CA GLN A 407 13.61 -3.37 20.39
C GLN A 407 13.37 -2.48 19.17
N VAL A 408 12.48 -1.50 19.29
CA VAL A 408 12.10 -0.56 18.23
C VAL A 408 12.42 0.82 18.73
N ASN A 409 13.66 1.27 18.48
CA ASN A 409 14.20 2.42 19.18
C ASN A 409 14.70 3.52 18.24
N ASN A 410 14.46 4.78 18.61
CA ASN A 410 15.11 5.93 17.94
C ASN A 410 14.86 6.01 16.42
N ASN A 411 13.72 5.50 15.94
CA ASN A 411 13.35 5.59 14.52
C ASN A 411 12.61 6.90 14.25
N TYR A 412 12.83 7.48 13.08
CA TYR A 412 12.10 8.65 12.57
C TYR A 412 11.15 8.20 11.46
N ILE A 413 9.86 8.46 11.64
CA ILE A 413 8.80 8.06 10.71
C ILE A 413 7.98 9.29 10.36
N GLU A 414 7.98 9.65 9.09
CA GLU A 414 7.21 10.76 8.55
C GLU A 414 6.35 10.26 7.40
N GLY A 415 5.11 10.72 7.35
CA GLY A 415 4.34 10.57 6.13
C GLY A 415 3.78 9.18 5.91
N ALA A 416 3.41 8.41 6.95
CA ALA A 416 2.65 7.17 6.74
C ALA A 416 1.21 7.53 6.32
N ARG A 417 0.72 6.96 5.20
CA ARG A 417 -0.51 7.43 4.52
C ARG A 417 -1.57 6.37 4.28
N TYR A 418 -1.32 5.11 4.58
CA TYR A 418 -2.27 4.05 4.25
C TYR A 418 -3.50 4.02 5.18
N LEU A 419 -4.50 4.88 4.89
CA LEU A 419 -5.73 5.06 5.68
C LEU A 419 -6.55 3.78 5.88
N SER A 420 -6.67 2.94 4.84
CA SER A 420 -7.54 1.77 4.83
C SER A 420 -6.80 0.48 5.22
N SER A 421 -5.84 0.56 6.14
CA SER A 421 -5.08 -0.59 6.60
C SER A 421 -4.98 -0.67 8.12
N THR A 422 -5.05 -1.90 8.63
CA THR A 422 -4.69 -2.26 10.01
C THR A 422 -3.28 -2.84 10.10
N HIS A 423 -2.56 -2.90 8.98
CA HIS A 423 -1.21 -3.47 8.88
C HIS A 423 -0.15 -2.41 8.53
N HIS A 424 -0.55 -1.16 8.25
CA HIS A 424 0.34 -0.07 7.88
C HIS A 424 -0.03 1.19 8.65
N GLY A 425 0.98 1.90 9.13
CA GLY A 425 0.86 3.09 9.97
C GLY A 425 2.26 3.53 10.42
N GLY A 426 2.37 4.38 11.43
CA GLY A 426 3.65 4.76 12.01
C GLY A 426 4.38 3.54 12.60
N ILE A 427 3.89 3.04 13.72
CA ILE A 427 4.32 1.76 14.31
C ILE A 427 3.09 0.90 14.57
N VAL A 428 3.09 -0.32 14.02
CA VAL A 428 1.98 -1.27 14.10
C VAL A 428 2.40 -2.51 14.87
N LEU A 429 1.73 -2.78 15.99
CA LEU A 429 1.80 -4.03 16.73
C LEU A 429 0.65 -4.93 16.27
N LEU A 430 0.95 -6.04 15.60
CA LEU A 430 -0.09 -6.95 15.11
C LEU A 430 -0.57 -7.87 16.23
N GLY A 431 -1.89 -8.13 16.26
CA GLY A 431 -2.42 -9.24 17.01
C GLY A 431 -2.00 -10.60 16.42
N SER A 432 -2.31 -11.68 17.12
CA SER A 432 -1.84 -13.03 16.77
C SER A 432 -2.97 -14.03 16.49
N ASP A 433 -2.66 -15.02 15.64
CA ASP A 433 -3.58 -16.11 15.32
C ASP A 433 -3.67 -17.13 16.47
N SER A 434 -2.61 -17.24 17.28
CA SER A 434 -2.55 -18.11 18.47
C SER A 434 -1.63 -17.52 19.55
N MET A 435 -1.77 -17.97 20.80
CA MET A 435 -0.87 -17.62 21.92
C MET A 435 0.42 -18.47 21.96
N SER A 436 0.76 -19.17 20.88
CA SER A 436 1.94 -20.02 20.80
C SER A 436 3.08 -19.30 20.08
N ASP A 437 4.23 -19.24 20.73
CA ASP A 437 5.49 -18.72 20.15
C ASP A 437 6.16 -19.74 19.21
N LYS A 438 5.63 -20.97 19.11
CA LYS A 438 6.25 -22.07 18.34
C LYS A 438 6.23 -21.87 16.82
N ALA A 439 7.35 -22.19 16.19
CA ALA A 439 7.49 -22.42 14.77
C ALA A 439 6.65 -23.62 14.32
N GLY A 440 5.81 -23.42 13.32
CA GLY A 440 4.98 -24.49 12.76
C GLY A 440 3.87 -24.03 11.81
N GLY A 441 3.59 -22.73 11.72
CA GLY A 441 2.63 -22.16 10.78
C GLY A 441 3.10 -20.85 10.17
N ASN A 442 2.42 -20.43 9.11
CA ASN A 442 2.59 -19.13 8.44
C ASN A 442 1.74 -18.00 9.07
N GLY A 443 1.06 -18.28 10.19
CA GLY A 443 0.28 -17.31 10.95
C GLY A 443 1.15 -16.30 11.69
N TYR A 444 0.51 -15.37 12.41
CA TYR A 444 1.17 -14.37 13.24
C TYR A 444 1.34 -14.90 14.67
N GLN A 445 2.57 -14.92 15.19
CA GLN A 445 2.86 -15.27 16.58
C GLN A 445 2.59 -14.06 17.51
N PRO A 446 2.43 -14.27 18.83
CA PRO A 446 2.18 -13.20 19.78
C PRO A 446 3.25 -12.11 19.78
N VAL A 447 2.80 -10.86 19.71
CA VAL A 447 3.62 -9.72 20.10
C VAL A 447 3.70 -9.69 21.63
N ARG A 448 4.90 -9.93 22.17
CA ARG A 448 5.16 -9.95 23.61
C ARG A 448 6.55 -9.43 23.97
N ASN A 449 6.68 -8.73 25.10
CA ASN A 449 7.95 -8.17 25.56
C ASN A 449 8.62 -7.32 24.47
N VAL A 450 7.85 -6.38 23.91
CA VAL A 450 8.32 -5.48 22.85
C VAL A 450 8.50 -4.09 23.42
N HIS A 451 9.66 -3.50 23.16
CA HIS A 451 10.06 -2.19 23.64
C HIS A 451 10.06 -1.20 22.47
N VAL A 452 9.22 -0.17 22.55
CA VAL A 452 9.07 0.89 21.56
C VAL A 452 9.49 2.20 22.22
N THR A 453 10.74 2.62 22.02
CA THR A 453 11.31 3.74 22.78
C THR A 453 11.93 4.84 21.93
N ASN A 454 11.75 6.10 22.34
CA ASN A 454 12.41 7.24 21.70
C ASN A 454 12.19 7.36 20.18
N ASN A 455 11.08 6.86 19.64
CA ASN A 455 10.75 7.07 18.23
C ASN A 455 10.08 8.43 18.03
N THR A 456 10.25 9.03 16.85
CA THR A 456 9.47 10.19 16.41
C THR A 456 8.60 9.79 15.23
N ILE A 457 7.28 9.87 15.41
CA ILE A 457 6.28 9.66 14.37
C ILE A 457 5.60 11.00 14.15
N VAL A 458 5.66 11.51 12.93
CA VAL A 458 5.13 12.83 12.61
C VAL A 458 4.30 12.76 11.36
N ASP A 459 3.23 13.57 11.33
CA ASP A 459 2.39 13.76 10.14
C ASP A 459 2.04 12.41 9.52
N SER A 460 1.33 11.56 10.27
CA SER A 460 1.11 10.16 9.91
C SER A 460 -0.28 9.70 10.33
N VAL A 461 -0.93 8.94 9.45
CA VAL A 461 -2.15 8.20 9.79
C VAL A 461 -1.77 6.96 10.60
N ASN A 462 -2.68 6.46 11.44
CA ASN A 462 -2.46 5.22 12.19
C ASN A 462 -1.09 5.24 12.92
N SER A 463 -0.82 6.32 13.64
CA SER A 463 0.52 6.62 14.18
C SER A 463 1.00 5.50 15.12
N LEU A 464 0.17 5.09 16.08
CA LEU A 464 0.41 3.91 16.91
C LEU A 464 -0.77 2.95 16.79
N ASN A 465 -0.57 1.80 16.16
CA ASN A 465 -1.57 0.73 16.12
C ASN A 465 -1.23 -0.33 17.16
N LEU A 466 -2.08 -0.51 18.17
CA LEU A 466 -1.77 -1.37 19.31
C LEU A 466 -2.27 -2.82 19.13
N ASP A 467 -3.09 -3.09 18.12
CA ASP A 467 -3.75 -4.38 17.92
C ASP A 467 -4.17 -4.58 16.46
N GLY A 468 -3.20 -4.43 15.57
CA GLY A 468 -3.41 -4.44 14.14
C GLY A 468 -3.80 -5.82 13.62
N GLY A 469 -4.34 -5.85 12.39
CA GLY A 469 -4.61 -7.08 11.65
C GLY A 469 -5.87 -7.85 12.03
N GLY A 470 -6.67 -7.36 13.00
CA GLY A 470 -7.99 -7.93 13.32
C GLY A 470 -7.93 -9.38 13.82
N LYS A 471 -6.88 -9.70 14.57
CA LYS A 471 -6.57 -11.07 14.99
C LYS A 471 -7.27 -11.47 16.29
N LYS A 472 -7.27 -12.78 16.56
CA LYS A 472 -7.98 -13.39 17.70
C LYS A 472 -7.44 -12.92 19.04
N ASN A 473 -6.12 -12.80 19.17
CA ASN A 473 -5.47 -12.40 20.41
C ASN A 473 -4.73 -11.07 20.21
N GLN A 474 -4.82 -10.20 21.20
CA GLN A 474 -4.15 -8.90 21.22
C GLN A 474 -2.69 -9.04 21.70
N PRO A 475 -1.81 -8.07 21.37
CA PRO A 475 -0.48 -7.96 21.98
C PRO A 475 -0.52 -7.90 23.51
N THR A 476 0.56 -8.32 24.17
CA THR A 476 0.73 -8.26 25.64
C THR A 476 2.15 -7.84 26.00
N GLU A 477 2.42 -7.38 27.22
CA GLU A 477 3.78 -7.01 27.67
C GLU A 477 4.50 -6.05 26.69
N VAL A 478 3.81 -4.99 26.27
CA VAL A 478 4.35 -3.95 25.38
C VAL A 478 4.77 -2.75 26.22
N TYR A 479 5.95 -2.21 25.96
CA TYR A 479 6.50 -1.03 26.65
C TYR A 479 6.69 0.10 25.64
N ILE A 480 5.83 1.11 25.68
CA ILE A 480 5.87 2.27 24.76
C ILE A 480 6.27 3.50 25.56
N GLU A 481 7.54 3.91 25.42
CA GLU A 481 8.14 4.90 26.31
C GLU A 481 8.86 6.01 25.57
N ASN A 482 8.68 7.26 26.02
CA ASN A 482 9.46 8.40 25.55
C ASN A 482 9.40 8.61 24.03
N ASN A 483 8.30 8.26 23.36
CA ASN A 483 8.10 8.53 21.93
C ASN A 483 7.44 9.90 21.72
N ILE A 484 7.68 10.49 20.55
CA ILE A 484 6.89 11.63 20.05
C ILE A 484 5.96 11.12 18.96
N VAL A 485 4.66 11.39 19.12
CA VAL A 485 3.68 11.42 18.04
C VAL A 485 3.21 12.86 17.91
N ASP A 486 3.49 13.51 16.79
CA ASP A 486 3.07 14.90 16.55
C ASP A 486 2.35 15.02 15.21
N LYS A 487 1.34 15.89 15.14
CA LYS A 487 0.51 16.07 13.93
C LYS A 487 -0.07 14.75 13.41
N ALA A 488 -0.49 13.85 14.29
CA ALA A 488 -1.14 12.62 13.85
C ALA A 488 -2.44 12.92 13.13
N ILE A 489 -2.63 12.27 11.98
CA ILE A 489 -3.82 12.43 11.14
C ILE A 489 -4.89 11.44 11.66
N GLY A 490 -5.97 11.96 12.21
CA GLY A 490 -6.99 11.17 12.90
C GLY A 490 -6.56 10.73 14.31
N SER A 491 -6.86 9.47 14.65
CA SER A 491 -6.56 8.93 15.99
C SER A 491 -5.08 8.61 16.16
N ILE A 492 -4.51 9.01 17.32
CA ILE A 492 -3.14 8.67 17.72
C ILE A 492 -3.00 7.15 17.88
N PHE A 493 -3.88 6.55 18.69
CA PHE A 493 -3.98 5.10 18.87
C PHE A 493 -5.08 4.53 17.97
N LYS A 494 -4.77 3.44 17.25
CA LYS A 494 -5.70 2.76 16.35
C LYS A 494 -5.89 1.30 16.75
N SER A 495 -7.01 0.71 16.29
CA SER A 495 -7.42 -0.66 16.62
C SER A 495 -7.61 -0.83 18.13
N SER A 496 -8.21 0.17 18.75
CA SER A 496 -8.30 0.29 20.21
C SER A 496 -9.53 -0.39 20.84
N ASP A 497 -10.34 -1.10 20.05
CA ASP A 497 -11.63 -1.67 20.51
C ASP A 497 -11.49 -2.60 21.72
N ARG A 498 -10.34 -3.25 21.91
CA ARG A 498 -10.07 -4.11 23.09
C ARG A 498 -9.35 -3.39 24.24
N GLY A 499 -9.14 -2.08 24.12
CA GLY A 499 -8.43 -1.25 25.09
C GLY A 499 -6.91 -1.33 24.95
N LEU A 500 -6.21 -1.01 26.04
CA LEU A 500 -4.75 -1.14 26.10
C LEU A 500 -4.34 -2.61 26.11
N PRO A 501 -3.24 -2.98 25.42
CA PRO A 501 -2.61 -4.28 25.58
C PRO A 501 -2.40 -4.67 27.07
N PRO A 502 -2.73 -5.90 27.49
CA PRO A 502 -2.54 -6.34 28.88
C PRO A 502 -1.07 -6.36 29.28
N ASP A 503 -0.82 -6.22 30.58
CA ASP A 503 0.52 -6.25 31.19
C ASP A 503 1.53 -5.30 30.51
N SER A 504 1.02 -4.23 29.91
CA SER A 504 1.77 -3.28 29.10
C SER A 504 1.86 -1.92 29.79
N GLU A 505 2.90 -1.16 29.45
CA GLU A 505 3.18 0.15 30.01
C GLU A 505 3.34 1.17 28.88
N ILE A 506 2.61 2.28 28.98
CA ILE A 506 2.67 3.38 28.01
C ILE A 506 2.84 4.67 28.82
N LEU A 507 4.06 5.20 28.85
CA LEU A 507 4.41 6.36 29.68
C LEU A 507 5.45 7.26 29.05
N GLY A 508 5.53 8.51 29.53
CA GLY A 508 6.53 9.48 29.11
C GLY A 508 6.45 9.91 27.65
N ASN A 509 5.40 9.52 26.91
CA ASN A 509 5.24 9.90 25.51
C ASN A 509 4.67 11.31 25.38
N PHE A 510 5.01 11.96 24.26
CA PHE A 510 4.45 13.24 23.83
C PHE A 510 3.52 12.97 22.65
N LEU A 511 2.22 13.22 22.80
CA LEU A 511 1.20 12.71 21.90
C LEU A 511 0.26 13.83 21.44
N SER A 512 0.21 14.08 20.13
CA SER A 512 -0.68 15.06 19.51
C SER A 512 -1.30 14.54 18.22
N GLY A 513 -2.61 14.71 18.10
CA GLY A 513 -3.43 14.30 16.97
C GLY A 513 -4.89 14.72 17.17
N ASP A 514 -5.74 14.41 16.21
CA ASP A 514 -7.15 14.85 16.22
C ASP A 514 -7.97 14.16 17.31
N LYS A 515 -7.65 12.89 17.58
CA LYS A 515 -8.28 12.06 18.62
C LYS A 515 -7.23 11.23 19.32
N ILE A 516 -7.45 10.92 20.60
CA ILE A 516 -6.57 10.03 21.36
C ILE A 516 -6.60 8.62 20.78
N ALA A 517 -7.79 8.07 20.55
CA ALA A 517 -7.98 6.73 20.05
C ALA A 517 -9.15 6.65 19.06
N ASP A 518 -9.31 5.52 18.40
CA ASP A 518 -10.46 5.25 17.50
C ASP A 518 -11.66 4.58 18.20
N SER A 519 -11.56 4.36 19.52
CA SER A 519 -12.64 3.90 20.38
C SER A 519 -12.53 4.53 21.78
N ASP A 520 -13.62 4.50 22.54
CA ASP A 520 -13.66 5.01 23.93
C ASP A 520 -12.97 4.09 24.96
N ASN A 521 -12.45 2.93 24.51
CA ASN A 521 -11.79 1.98 25.41
C ASN A 521 -10.36 2.40 25.82
N ILE A 522 -9.77 3.39 25.13
CA ILE A 522 -8.53 4.06 25.54
C ILE A 522 -8.85 5.53 25.83
N THR A 523 -8.64 5.95 27.08
CA THR A 523 -8.91 7.31 27.56
C THR A 523 -7.64 7.95 28.13
N ILE A 524 -7.63 9.29 28.26
CA ILE A 524 -6.51 10.03 28.89
C ILE A 524 -6.21 9.48 30.28
N ASP A 525 -7.23 9.16 31.08
CA ASP A 525 -7.04 8.66 32.46
C ASP A 525 -6.24 7.35 32.51
N LYS A 526 -6.40 6.47 31.51
CA LYS A 526 -5.62 5.23 31.40
C LYS A 526 -4.17 5.48 30.94
N LEU A 527 -3.87 6.69 30.48
CA LEU A 527 -2.59 7.12 29.92
C LEU A 527 -2.01 8.32 30.68
N ALA A 528 -2.39 8.51 31.95
CA ALA A 528 -2.10 9.71 32.73
C ALA A 528 -0.60 10.07 32.87
N ASN A 529 0.31 9.12 32.62
CA ASN A 529 1.76 9.34 32.64
C ASN A 529 2.32 9.82 31.29
N ASN A 530 1.47 10.24 30.35
CA ASN A 530 1.86 10.80 29.04
C ASN A 530 1.42 12.25 28.94
N THR A 531 2.06 13.00 28.03
CA THR A 531 1.70 14.39 27.72
C THR A 531 0.88 14.43 26.43
N PHE A 532 -0.31 15.04 26.49
CA PHE A 532 -1.22 15.18 25.35
C PHE A 532 -1.22 16.63 24.81
N GLU A 533 -0.11 17.02 24.20
CA GLU A 533 0.05 18.32 23.54
C GLU A 533 1.03 18.20 22.36
N SER A 534 1.05 19.16 21.45
CA SER A 534 1.99 19.15 20.32
C SER A 534 3.42 19.37 20.82
N ALA A 535 4.36 18.57 20.31
CA ALA A 535 5.78 18.75 20.54
C ALA A 535 6.36 20.00 19.81
N GLY A 536 5.51 20.72 19.05
CA GLY A 536 5.89 21.94 18.36
C GLY A 536 6.98 21.69 17.31
N LEU A 537 6.99 20.52 16.67
CA LEU A 537 8.03 20.19 15.70
C LEU A 537 7.83 21.02 14.42
N GLU A 538 8.90 21.63 13.92
CA GLU A 538 8.88 22.44 12.70
C GLU A 538 9.79 21.81 11.63
N ARG A 539 9.42 21.94 10.34
CA ARG A 539 10.28 21.47 9.25
C ARG A 539 11.56 22.29 9.22
N SER A 540 12.69 21.63 9.40
CA SER A 540 14.01 22.24 9.31
C SER A 540 14.34 22.60 7.86
N SER A 541 14.79 23.83 7.62
CA SER A 541 15.29 24.25 6.31
C SER A 541 16.61 23.57 5.90
N GLU A 542 17.30 22.91 6.84
CA GLU A 542 18.58 22.23 6.57
C GLU A 542 18.39 20.91 5.81
N ASN A 543 17.39 20.12 6.21
CA ASN A 543 17.21 18.75 5.75
C ASN A 543 15.74 18.33 5.54
N GLY A 544 14.78 19.23 5.75
CA GLY A 544 13.36 18.98 5.54
C GLY A 544 12.67 18.19 6.67
N LEU A 545 13.41 17.69 7.66
CA LEU A 545 12.86 16.91 8.77
C LEU A 545 12.13 17.81 9.77
N TYR A 546 11.03 17.31 10.34
CA TYR A 546 10.41 17.91 11.53
C TYR A 546 11.31 17.74 12.75
N ARG A 547 11.63 18.86 13.41
CA ARG A 547 12.57 18.91 14.53
C ARG A 547 12.06 19.80 15.67
N PRO A 548 12.50 19.53 16.91
CA PRO A 548 12.30 20.46 18.00
C PRO A 548 12.95 21.81 17.70
N THR A 549 12.28 22.89 18.10
CA THR A 549 12.81 24.26 17.99
C THR A 549 12.91 24.92 19.36
N ILE A 550 13.32 26.19 19.40
CA ILE A 550 13.26 26.97 20.64
C ILE A 550 11.83 27.16 21.16
N ASN A 551 10.82 26.97 20.30
CA ASN A 551 9.41 27.06 20.66
C ASN A 551 8.84 25.72 21.13
N SER A 552 9.57 24.61 20.97
CA SER A 552 9.14 23.32 21.48
C SER A 552 9.08 23.34 23.02
N PRO A 553 8.13 22.62 23.63
CA PRO A 553 8.13 22.41 25.07
C PRO A 553 9.39 21.67 25.51
N SER A 554 9.64 21.61 26.82
CA SER A 554 10.75 20.82 27.36
C SER A 554 10.53 19.34 27.07
N LEU A 555 11.27 18.79 26.11
CA LEU A 555 11.26 17.37 25.76
C LEU A 555 12.22 16.54 26.62
N THR A 556 12.86 17.15 27.63
CA THR A 556 13.81 16.46 28.50
C THR A 556 13.09 15.54 29.49
N VAL A 557 13.49 14.27 29.54
CA VAL A 557 12.99 13.25 30.46
C VAL A 557 14.13 12.55 31.20
N THR A 558 13.87 12.06 32.40
CA THR A 558 14.77 11.15 33.10
C THR A 558 14.33 9.72 32.83
N PHE A 559 15.20 8.89 32.26
CA PHE A 559 14.94 7.48 31.98
C PHE A 559 14.56 6.75 33.28
N THR A 560 13.30 6.35 33.42
CA THR A 560 12.80 5.55 34.54
C THR A 560 13.06 4.07 34.25
N SER A 561 14.32 3.66 34.24
CA SER A 561 14.73 2.29 33.90
C SER A 561 14.41 1.24 34.98
N ASP A 562 13.41 1.45 35.83
CA ASP A 562 13.15 0.56 36.97
C ASP A 562 12.25 -0.64 36.59
N ASN A 563 11.76 -0.71 35.34
CA ASN A 563 10.85 -1.76 34.88
C ASN A 563 11.51 -2.80 33.94
N LYS A 564 11.60 -4.02 34.48
CA LYS A 564 11.51 -5.35 33.82
C LYS A 564 12.04 -5.50 32.39
N GLY A 565 13.36 -5.56 32.24
CA GLY A 565 14.04 -6.07 31.05
C GLY A 565 15.33 -5.31 30.78
N GLU A 566 16.40 -5.99 30.39
CA GLU A 566 17.64 -5.32 29.96
C GLU A 566 17.39 -4.58 28.64
N ILE A 567 16.83 -3.36 28.71
CA ILE A 567 16.72 -2.45 27.56
C ILE A 567 18.11 -1.87 27.29
N ASP A 568 18.62 -2.10 26.08
CA ASP A 568 19.81 -1.39 25.59
C ASP A 568 19.36 0.01 25.15
N THR A 569 19.37 0.97 26.07
CA THR A 569 18.94 2.34 25.77
C THR A 569 19.80 2.92 24.65
N PRO A 570 19.21 3.55 23.60
CA PRO A 570 19.98 4.12 22.51
C PRO A 570 21.09 5.04 23.01
N ARG A 571 22.32 4.76 22.59
CA ARG A 571 23.49 5.56 22.99
C ARG A 571 23.66 6.82 22.17
N ILE A 572 23.03 6.85 21.00
CA ILE A 572 23.02 7.98 20.08
C ILE A 572 21.59 8.29 19.63
N ASP A 573 21.36 9.53 19.23
CA ASP A 573 20.12 9.98 18.62
C ASP A 573 20.13 9.81 17.09
N MET A 574 19.07 10.26 16.42
CA MET A 574 18.90 10.09 14.98
C MET A 574 19.95 10.86 14.16
N ASP A 575 20.58 11.87 14.74
CA ASP A 575 21.65 12.68 14.13
C ASP A 575 23.05 12.12 14.46
N GLY A 576 23.15 11.04 15.22
CA GLY A 576 24.40 10.43 15.67
C GLY A 576 25.03 11.15 16.87
N GLN A 577 24.29 12.03 17.55
CA GLN A 577 24.75 12.69 18.76
C GLN A 577 24.64 11.74 19.95
N SER A 578 25.60 11.79 20.88
CA SER A 578 25.54 10.95 22.08
C SER A 578 24.41 11.38 23.01
N ARG A 579 23.57 10.42 23.40
CA ARG A 579 22.58 10.62 24.48
C ARG A 579 23.28 10.59 25.85
N SER A 580 22.78 11.38 26.80
CA SER A 580 23.46 11.52 28.10
C SER A 580 23.38 10.22 28.91
N LYS A 581 24.54 9.80 29.45
CA LYS A 581 24.65 8.60 30.31
C LYS A 581 23.98 8.79 31.68
N ASN A 582 23.61 10.01 32.05
CA ASN A 582 23.06 10.35 33.37
C ASN A 582 21.52 10.22 33.40
N LYS A 583 20.93 9.38 32.55
CA LYS A 583 19.49 9.16 32.38
C LYS A 583 18.67 10.37 31.91
N LEU A 584 19.24 11.57 31.87
CA LEU A 584 18.61 12.74 31.25
C LEU A 584 18.77 12.66 29.73
N THR A 585 17.67 12.52 29.00
CA THR A 585 17.62 12.39 27.52
C THR A 585 16.40 13.12 26.97
N SER A 586 16.34 13.39 25.67
CA SER A 586 15.13 13.93 25.03
C SER A 586 14.16 12.82 24.63
N ILE A 587 12.87 13.04 24.86
CA ILE A 587 11.76 12.27 24.29
C ILE A 587 11.84 12.34 22.77
N GLY A 588 11.53 11.25 22.08
CA GLY A 588 11.63 11.12 20.63
C GLY A 588 13.06 10.83 20.16
N ALA A 589 13.23 10.82 18.84
CA ALA A 589 14.43 10.34 18.17
C ALA A 589 15.59 11.36 18.10
N ASP A 590 15.32 12.64 18.36
CA ASP A 590 16.26 13.76 18.24
C ASP A 590 16.61 14.33 19.62
N GLU A 591 17.89 14.62 19.87
CA GLU A 591 18.29 15.40 21.05
C GLU A 591 18.27 16.89 20.74
N THR A 592 17.76 17.70 21.67
CA THR A 592 17.63 19.16 21.49
C THR A 592 18.96 19.94 21.49
N ASN A 593 20.11 19.25 21.41
CA ASN A 593 21.43 19.87 21.52
C ASN A 593 21.89 20.52 20.21
N THR A 594 21.55 21.79 20.05
CA THR A 594 21.87 22.63 18.88
C THR A 594 23.36 22.97 18.69
N LYS A 595 24.25 22.53 19.59
CA LYS A 595 25.69 22.86 19.54
C LYS A 595 26.59 21.75 18.98
N VAL A 596 26.04 20.57 18.71
CA VAL A 596 26.81 19.40 18.22
C VAL A 596 26.58 19.20 16.72
N LEU A 597 27.64 18.88 15.99
CA LEU A 597 27.56 18.54 14.57
C LEU A 597 26.69 17.30 14.37
N ARG A 598 25.69 17.40 13.50
CA ARG A 598 24.89 16.27 13.03
C ARG A 598 25.73 15.41 12.10
N THR A 599 25.86 14.12 12.40
CA THR A 599 26.71 13.17 11.65
C THR A 599 25.91 12.15 10.84
N ILE A 600 24.66 11.91 11.24
CA ILE A 600 23.68 11.10 10.50
C ILE A 600 22.60 12.00 9.92
N GLN A 601 22.12 11.63 8.73
CA GLN A 601 21.01 12.24 8.00
C GLN A 601 20.29 11.12 7.21
N PRO A 602 19.04 11.33 6.76
CA PRO A 602 18.41 10.41 5.81
C PRO A 602 19.30 10.19 4.59
N LEU A 603 19.51 8.94 4.23
CA LEU A 603 20.38 8.58 3.12
C LEU A 603 19.76 9.02 1.80
N SER A 604 20.63 9.50 0.92
CA SER A 604 20.35 9.79 -0.48
C SER A 604 21.22 8.90 -1.37
N TYR A 605 20.96 8.90 -2.67
CA TYR A 605 21.73 8.11 -3.63
C TYR A 605 23.25 8.37 -3.54
N SER A 606 23.67 9.60 -3.21
CA SER A 606 25.10 9.92 -3.06
C SER A 606 25.77 9.26 -1.84
N ASN A 607 25.01 8.83 -0.83
CA ASN A 607 25.55 8.26 0.41
C ASN A 607 25.79 6.75 0.33
N VAL A 608 25.24 6.07 -0.69
CA VAL A 608 25.23 4.61 -0.83
C VAL A 608 25.74 4.18 -2.20
N GLY A 609 25.79 2.86 -2.42
CA GLY A 609 26.28 2.25 -3.65
C GLY A 609 27.80 2.31 -3.74
N PRO A 610 28.35 2.08 -4.95
CA PRO A 610 29.79 1.96 -5.14
C PRO A 610 30.56 3.21 -4.71
N VAL A 611 31.79 3.00 -4.22
CA VAL A 611 32.69 4.05 -3.71
C VAL A 611 33.72 4.41 -4.77
N ASN A 612 34.24 3.41 -5.49
CA ASN A 612 35.26 3.55 -6.52
C ASN A 612 34.70 3.98 -7.87
N TYR A 613 33.38 3.90 -8.07
CA TYR A 613 32.69 4.42 -9.25
C TYR A 613 31.30 4.92 -8.90
N LYS A 614 30.67 5.65 -9.82
CA LYS A 614 29.25 6.02 -9.72
C LYS A 614 28.54 5.67 -11.01
N VAL A 615 27.33 5.16 -10.87
CA VAL A 615 26.37 5.03 -11.97
C VAL A 615 25.42 6.23 -11.87
N THR A 616 24.87 6.70 -12.99
CA THR A 616 23.72 7.59 -12.94
C THR A 616 22.61 6.94 -12.11
N LYS A 617 21.94 7.69 -11.24
CA LYS A 617 20.83 7.17 -10.42
C LYS A 617 19.84 6.43 -11.34
N PRO A 618 19.61 5.12 -11.13
CA PRO A 618 18.65 4.39 -11.94
C PRO A 618 17.26 5.01 -11.87
N GLU A 619 16.65 5.24 -13.03
CA GLU A 619 15.33 5.86 -13.11
C GLU A 619 14.24 4.93 -12.55
N PRO A 620 13.23 5.46 -11.84
CA PRO A 620 12.10 4.67 -11.40
C PRO A 620 11.23 4.20 -12.56
N ILE A 621 10.60 3.04 -12.37
CA ILE A 621 9.64 2.50 -13.32
C ILE A 621 8.29 3.21 -13.19
N VAL A 622 7.84 3.50 -11.96
CA VAL A 622 6.68 4.36 -11.70
C VAL A 622 7.17 5.77 -11.44
N ILE A 623 6.75 6.73 -12.25
CA ILE A 623 7.12 8.14 -12.12
C ILE A 623 5.89 9.00 -11.84
N THR A 624 6.11 10.16 -11.23
CA THR A 624 5.06 11.17 -11.03
C THR A 624 5.27 12.35 -11.97
N ALA A 625 4.17 12.88 -12.50
CA ALA A 625 4.18 14.16 -13.18
C ALA A 625 4.38 15.28 -12.13
N PRO A 626 5.16 16.33 -12.44
CA PRO A 626 5.41 17.41 -11.49
C PRO A 626 4.13 18.23 -11.28
N ILE A 627 3.64 18.25 -10.04
CA ILE A 627 2.53 19.10 -9.58
C ILE A 627 3.13 20.07 -8.56
N LYS A 628 2.88 21.36 -8.72
CA LYS A 628 3.28 22.36 -7.72
C LYS A 628 2.25 22.39 -6.61
N ASN A 629 2.72 22.49 -5.36
CA ASN A 629 1.86 22.62 -4.18
C ASN A 629 0.75 21.55 -4.16
N SER A 630 1.12 20.28 -4.37
CA SER A 630 0.18 19.16 -4.44
C SER A 630 -0.50 18.83 -3.10
N ASN A 631 0.10 19.23 -2.00
CA ASN A 631 -0.39 19.04 -0.63
C ASN A 631 -0.96 20.32 -0.01
N PHE A 632 -1.03 21.42 -0.76
CA PHE A 632 -1.59 22.69 -0.29
C PHE A 632 -0.96 23.30 0.98
N ASP A 633 0.27 22.90 1.32
CA ASP A 633 1.05 23.50 2.42
C ASP A 633 1.34 25.00 2.20
N ASN A 634 1.24 25.47 0.96
CA ASN A 634 1.40 26.87 0.61
C ASN A 634 0.09 27.45 0.03
N TRP A 635 -1.01 27.29 0.78
CA TRP A 635 -2.32 27.79 0.42
C TRP A 635 -2.76 27.25 -0.96
N THR A 636 -3.34 28.10 -1.80
CA THR A 636 -3.71 27.77 -3.18
C THR A 636 -2.66 28.20 -4.20
N GLU A 637 -1.41 28.46 -3.79
CA GLU A 637 -0.36 28.89 -4.71
C GLU A 637 -0.16 27.86 -5.84
N SER A 638 0.06 28.34 -7.06
CA SER A 638 0.22 27.53 -8.29
C SER A 638 -1.03 26.78 -8.79
N TRP A 639 -2.19 27.00 -8.17
CA TRP A 639 -3.48 26.50 -8.67
C TRP A 639 -4.37 27.67 -9.10
N ASP A 640 -4.86 27.64 -10.34
CA ASP A 640 -5.76 28.62 -10.92
C ASP A 640 -7.21 28.27 -10.55
N GLY A 641 -7.92 29.13 -9.81
CA GLY A 641 -9.31 28.80 -9.44
C GLY A 641 -10.01 29.78 -8.52
N GLY A 642 -11.33 29.60 -8.41
CA GLY A 642 -12.31 30.65 -8.12
C GLY A 642 -12.30 31.28 -6.73
N THR A 643 -13.09 32.34 -6.56
CA THR A 643 -13.27 33.17 -5.35
C THR A 643 -13.62 32.43 -4.04
N ASN A 644 -13.85 31.11 -4.10
CA ASN A 644 -14.29 30.26 -2.99
C ASN A 644 -13.33 29.07 -2.72
N ALA A 645 -12.10 29.13 -3.22
CA ALA A 645 -11.02 28.21 -2.86
C ALA A 645 -10.23 28.77 -1.67
N THR A 646 -10.11 28.00 -0.60
CA THR A 646 -9.37 28.37 0.62
C THR A 646 -8.61 27.15 1.15
N THR A 647 -7.65 27.32 2.05
CA THR A 647 -7.11 26.19 2.82
C THR A 647 -7.62 26.21 4.26
N ILE A 648 -7.73 25.02 4.84
CA ILE A 648 -8.12 24.78 6.24
C ILE A 648 -6.99 24.06 6.97
N THR A 649 -6.98 24.15 8.31
CA THR A 649 -5.99 23.53 9.20
C THR A 649 -6.68 22.80 10.37
N GLY A 650 -5.91 22.02 11.13
CA GLY A 650 -6.39 21.31 12.32
C GLY A 650 -7.19 20.07 11.96
N VAL A 651 -8.15 19.67 12.81
CA VAL A 651 -8.86 18.37 12.73
C VAL A 651 -9.68 18.12 11.46
N ASN A 652 -9.88 19.17 10.66
CA ASN A 652 -10.59 19.07 9.38
C ASN A 652 -9.65 19.02 8.18
N ALA A 653 -8.36 19.28 8.37
CA ALA A 653 -7.32 19.09 7.37
C ALA A 653 -6.82 17.64 7.38
N PHE A 654 -6.32 17.17 6.25
CA PHE A 654 -5.70 15.87 6.15
C PHE A 654 -4.26 15.93 6.68
N SER A 655 -3.40 16.77 6.11
CA SER A 655 -2.03 16.98 6.58
C SER A 655 -1.71 18.47 6.54
N GLY A 656 -1.30 19.06 7.66
CA GLY A 656 -0.95 20.47 7.73
C GLY A 656 -2.08 21.41 7.29
N GLN A 657 -2.04 21.81 6.02
CA GLN A 657 -3.08 22.58 5.33
C GLN A 657 -3.74 21.76 4.22
N THR A 658 -5.06 21.89 4.08
CA THR A 658 -5.81 21.18 3.04
C THR A 658 -6.67 22.15 2.23
N LEU A 659 -6.75 21.96 0.91
CA LEU A 659 -7.66 22.72 0.06
C LEU A 659 -9.12 22.43 0.44
N GLN A 660 -9.92 23.47 0.60
CA GLN A 660 -11.37 23.41 0.71
C GLN A 660 -12.02 24.21 -0.42
N LEU A 661 -12.96 23.58 -1.12
CA LEU A 661 -13.81 24.17 -2.13
C LEU A 661 -15.26 24.20 -1.63
N THR A 662 -15.97 25.28 -1.98
CA THR A 662 -17.40 25.48 -1.69
C THR A 662 -18.12 26.13 -2.86
N ASN A 663 -19.46 26.21 -2.84
CA ASN A 663 -20.25 27.00 -3.81
C ASN A 663 -19.96 26.64 -5.28
N ASN A 664 -19.90 25.34 -5.61
CA ASN A 664 -19.62 24.85 -6.96
C ASN A 664 -18.29 25.37 -7.57
N SER A 665 -17.30 25.66 -6.72
CA SER A 665 -15.97 26.13 -7.16
C SER A 665 -15.08 25.02 -7.71
N GLU A 666 -14.07 25.47 -8.44
CA GLU A 666 -13.07 24.65 -9.12
C GLU A 666 -11.71 25.35 -9.01
N VAL A 667 -10.66 24.53 -8.85
CA VAL A 667 -9.26 24.93 -9.06
C VAL A 667 -8.61 24.01 -10.07
N THR A 668 -7.63 24.53 -10.79
CA THR A 668 -6.97 23.86 -11.90
C THR A 668 -5.48 24.08 -11.90
N GLN A 669 -4.71 23.18 -12.51
CA GLN A 669 -3.29 23.37 -12.75
C GLN A 669 -2.90 22.65 -14.04
N GLU A 670 -2.23 23.36 -14.95
CA GLU A 670 -1.60 22.72 -16.10
C GLU A 670 -0.29 22.06 -15.66
N ILE A 671 -0.11 20.79 -16.04
CA ILE A 671 1.08 20.00 -15.74
C ILE A 671 1.65 19.36 -17.01
N THR A 672 2.95 19.10 -17.00
CA THR A 672 3.63 18.35 -18.05
C THR A 672 3.41 16.86 -17.88
N VAL A 673 3.08 16.16 -18.96
CA VAL A 673 2.94 14.69 -19.02
C VAL A 673 3.71 14.11 -20.19
N LEU A 674 4.04 12.83 -20.10
CA LEU A 674 4.58 12.07 -21.23
C LEU A 674 3.45 11.75 -22.21
N PRO A 675 3.66 11.93 -23.53
CA PRO A 675 2.68 11.54 -24.53
C PRO A 675 2.55 10.02 -24.63
N ASN A 676 1.35 9.55 -24.95
CA ASN A 676 0.95 8.16 -25.17
C ASN A 676 1.16 7.27 -23.95
N HIS A 677 0.86 7.81 -22.77
CA HIS A 677 1.01 7.13 -21.49
C HIS A 677 -0.33 7.07 -20.75
N HIS A 678 -0.56 5.95 -20.09
CA HIS A 678 -1.62 5.75 -19.13
C HIS A 678 -1.20 6.31 -17.77
N TYR A 679 -1.99 7.22 -17.23
CA TYR A 679 -1.80 7.87 -15.96
C TYR A 679 -2.92 7.54 -14.98
N VAL A 680 -2.64 7.68 -13.69
CA VAL A 680 -3.64 7.75 -12.63
C VAL A 680 -3.44 9.06 -11.88
N MET A 681 -4.43 9.94 -11.96
CA MET A 681 -4.59 11.07 -11.03
C MET A 681 -5.21 10.54 -9.73
N SER A 682 -4.78 11.06 -8.60
CA SER A 682 -5.35 10.71 -7.30
C SER A 682 -5.23 11.83 -6.30
N ALA A 683 -6.11 11.84 -5.29
CA ALA A 683 -6.08 12.78 -4.16
C ALA A 683 -6.76 12.15 -2.94
N PHE A 684 -6.39 12.58 -1.73
CA PHE A 684 -7.20 12.35 -0.54
C PHE A 684 -8.34 13.36 -0.53
N VAL A 685 -9.58 12.89 -0.37
CA VAL A 685 -10.77 13.75 -0.37
C VAL A 685 -11.68 13.50 0.82
N LYS A 686 -12.38 14.55 1.27
CA LYS A 686 -13.47 14.51 2.25
C LYS A 686 -14.57 15.45 1.80
N GLY A 687 -15.84 15.06 1.90
CA GLY A 687 -16.97 15.81 1.34
C GLY A 687 -17.18 15.57 -0.17
N SER A 688 -17.88 16.49 -0.82
CA SER A 688 -18.26 16.39 -2.23
C SER A 688 -17.08 16.69 -3.14
N TYR A 689 -16.86 15.86 -4.16
CA TYR A 689 -15.70 15.98 -5.02
C TYR A 689 -16.03 15.67 -6.48
N ALA A 690 -15.25 16.28 -7.37
CA ALA A 690 -15.12 15.95 -8.77
C ALA A 690 -13.64 16.16 -9.17
N LEU A 691 -12.99 15.10 -9.64
CA LEU A 691 -11.65 15.13 -10.21
C LEU A 691 -11.77 14.97 -11.73
N SER A 692 -11.03 15.77 -12.48
CA SER A 692 -11.00 15.67 -13.94
C SER A 692 -9.66 16.09 -14.54
N VAL A 693 -9.41 15.70 -15.80
CA VAL A 693 -8.18 16.03 -16.54
C VAL A 693 -8.55 16.47 -17.96
N ASN A 694 -8.22 17.71 -18.34
CA ASN A 694 -8.47 18.24 -19.69
C ASN A 694 -7.27 18.02 -20.62
N GLY A 695 -7.55 17.77 -21.90
CA GLY A 695 -6.55 17.59 -22.96
C GLY A 695 -6.65 16.23 -23.66
N THR A 696 -7.23 15.21 -23.04
CA THR A 696 -7.33 13.89 -23.68
C THR A 696 -8.39 13.91 -24.81
N THR A 697 -8.10 13.25 -25.94
CA THR A 697 -8.98 13.27 -27.13
C THR A 697 -10.25 12.43 -26.97
N LYS A 698 -10.41 11.74 -25.83
CA LYS A 698 -11.55 10.85 -25.52
C LYS A 698 -12.56 11.48 -24.53
N ILE A 699 -12.52 12.78 -24.28
CA ILE A 699 -13.27 13.40 -23.16
C ILE A 699 -14.68 13.84 -23.57
N LYS A 700 -15.66 13.07 -23.10
CA LYS A 700 -16.84 13.64 -22.46
C LYS A 700 -17.09 13.15 -21.02
N ASP A 701 -16.49 12.03 -20.58
CA ASP A 701 -17.00 11.33 -19.39
C ASP A 701 -15.99 10.92 -18.29
N ASN A 702 -14.69 11.24 -18.39
CA ASN A 702 -13.71 10.84 -17.34
C ASN A 702 -13.66 11.82 -16.17
N VAL A 703 -14.73 11.86 -15.38
CA VAL A 703 -14.81 12.59 -14.12
C VAL A 703 -15.02 11.59 -12.99
N ALA A 704 -14.10 11.55 -12.02
CA ALA A 704 -14.34 10.83 -10.77
C ALA A 704 -15.04 11.79 -9.81
N LYS A 705 -16.35 11.60 -9.60
CA LYS A 705 -17.14 12.42 -8.68
C LYS A 705 -17.89 11.60 -7.65
N GLY A 706 -18.20 12.21 -6.52
CA GLY A 706 -18.97 11.59 -5.45
C GLY A 706 -18.99 12.44 -4.20
N ASN A 707 -19.36 11.81 -3.08
CA ASN A 707 -19.34 12.44 -1.77
C ASN A 707 -18.73 11.48 -0.74
N VAL A 708 -17.68 11.94 -0.05
CA VAL A 708 -17.05 11.19 1.04
C VAL A 708 -17.61 11.68 2.36
N THR A 709 -18.52 10.89 2.94
CA THR A 709 -19.13 11.14 4.24
C THR A 709 -18.31 10.51 5.38
N GLY A 710 -18.52 11.01 6.60
CA GLY A 710 -17.83 10.56 7.81
C GLY A 710 -16.59 11.38 8.17
N ASP A 711 -15.86 10.93 9.18
CA ASP A 711 -14.75 11.70 9.76
C ASP A 711 -13.44 11.55 8.96
N GLN A 712 -13.29 10.46 8.20
CA GLN A 712 -12.04 10.11 7.53
C GLN A 712 -12.02 10.53 6.07
N TYR A 713 -10.85 10.97 5.61
CA TYR A 713 -10.56 11.13 4.19
C TYR A 713 -10.61 9.78 3.47
N LYS A 714 -10.83 9.80 2.15
CA LYS A 714 -10.66 8.64 1.27
C LYS A 714 -9.71 8.99 0.13
N TRP A 715 -8.88 8.04 -0.25
CA TRP A 715 -8.02 8.17 -1.41
C TRP A 715 -8.80 7.83 -2.69
N ILE A 716 -8.98 8.82 -3.55
CA ILE A 716 -9.72 8.69 -4.81
C ILE A 716 -8.73 8.63 -5.97
N LYS A 717 -9.04 7.82 -6.98
CA LYS A 717 -8.23 7.62 -8.18
C LYS A 717 -9.07 7.86 -9.44
N LEU A 718 -8.46 8.48 -10.44
CA LEU A 718 -9.00 8.73 -11.76
C LEU A 718 -7.95 8.32 -12.81
N PRO A 719 -8.12 7.16 -13.47
CA PRO A 719 -7.28 6.77 -14.60
C PRO A 719 -7.56 7.66 -15.83
N PHE A 720 -6.53 7.98 -16.60
CA PHE A 720 -6.66 8.68 -17.87
C PHE A 720 -5.48 8.38 -18.82
N ASP A 721 -5.68 8.54 -20.12
CA ASP A 721 -4.60 8.42 -21.11
C ASP A 721 -4.20 9.80 -21.63
N SER A 722 -2.91 10.10 -21.65
CA SER A 722 -2.42 11.40 -22.12
C SER A 722 -2.62 11.60 -23.64
N GLY A 723 -2.78 10.52 -24.42
CA GLY A 723 -2.82 10.59 -25.88
C GLY A 723 -1.57 11.30 -26.42
N SER A 724 -1.66 12.04 -27.53
CA SER A 724 -0.49 12.78 -28.04
C SER A 724 -0.09 14.02 -27.23
N ASN A 725 -0.79 14.32 -26.14
CA ASN A 725 -0.57 15.55 -25.38
C ASN A 725 0.72 15.50 -24.56
N LYS A 726 1.35 16.68 -24.44
CA LYS A 726 2.51 16.90 -23.57
C LYS A 726 2.17 17.67 -22.31
N ASN A 727 0.98 18.29 -22.28
CA ASN A 727 0.43 18.98 -21.13
C ASN A 727 -1.02 18.56 -20.96
N VAL A 728 -1.47 18.52 -19.71
CA VAL A 728 -2.88 18.33 -19.35
C VAL A 728 -3.24 19.30 -18.23
N THR A 729 -4.51 19.68 -18.14
CA THR A 729 -5.00 20.51 -17.03
C THR A 729 -5.72 19.62 -16.02
N LEU A 730 -5.20 19.55 -14.80
CA LEU A 730 -5.89 18.91 -13.69
C LEU A 730 -6.98 19.84 -13.18
N SER A 731 -8.11 19.27 -12.74
CA SER A 731 -9.19 20.00 -12.09
C SER A 731 -9.65 19.28 -10.83
N LEU A 732 -9.77 20.04 -9.75
CA LEU A 732 -10.42 19.67 -8.49
C LEU A 732 -11.64 20.58 -8.34
N ALA A 733 -12.81 20.00 -8.20
CA ALA A 733 -14.06 20.77 -8.15
C ALA A 733 -15.09 20.17 -7.21
N ILE A 734 -16.08 21.00 -6.85
CA ILE A 734 -17.38 20.50 -6.40
C ILE A 734 -18.17 20.05 -7.64
N PRO A 735 -18.81 18.87 -7.61
CA PRO A 735 -19.54 18.36 -8.77
C PRO A 735 -20.69 19.30 -9.15
N LYS A 736 -20.89 19.56 -10.46
CA LYS A 736 -22.00 20.37 -10.96
C LYS A 736 -23.36 19.66 -10.83
N THR A 737 -23.33 18.32 -10.87
CA THR A 737 -24.50 17.47 -10.69
C THR A 737 -24.20 16.32 -9.73
N VAL A 738 -25.20 15.92 -8.94
CA VAL A 738 -25.13 14.83 -7.98
C VAL A 738 -26.22 13.79 -8.26
N THR A 739 -25.91 12.53 -7.98
CA THR A 739 -26.90 11.45 -8.04
C THR A 739 -27.97 11.69 -6.98
N THR A 740 -29.22 11.81 -7.43
CA THR A 740 -30.41 12.09 -6.63
C THR A 740 -31.36 10.91 -6.73
N ASN A 741 -31.89 10.42 -5.60
CA ASN A 741 -32.91 9.40 -5.61
C ASN A 741 -34.30 10.04 -5.79
N ALA A 742 -35.09 9.52 -6.72
CA ALA A 742 -36.50 9.86 -6.83
C ALA A 742 -37.27 9.25 -5.64
N ASN A 743 -38.36 9.90 -5.24
CA ASN A 743 -39.15 9.49 -4.09
C ASN A 743 -40.02 8.27 -4.44
N VAL A 744 -39.46 7.07 -4.28
CA VAL A 744 -40.19 5.80 -4.35
C VAL A 744 -40.72 5.49 -2.95
N ALA A 745 -42.03 5.36 -2.79
CA ALA A 745 -42.66 4.99 -1.53
C ALA A 745 -42.39 3.52 -1.20
N ASP A 746 -42.18 3.24 0.09
CA ASP A 746 -42.03 1.89 0.66
C ASP A 746 -41.07 1.01 -0.16
N THR A 747 -39.84 1.50 -0.37
CA THR A 747 -38.85 0.88 -1.24
C THR A 747 -38.52 -0.56 -0.84
N ASP A 748 -38.61 -0.88 0.45
CA ASP A 748 -38.31 -2.20 1.02
C ASP A 748 -39.56 -3.04 1.36
N PHE A 749 -40.75 -2.56 0.98
CA PHE A 749 -42.04 -3.21 1.23
C PHE A 749 -42.31 -3.57 2.70
N SER A 750 -41.69 -2.86 3.65
CA SER A 750 -41.90 -3.11 5.07
C SER A 750 -43.32 -2.69 5.51
N ASP A 751 -43.83 -1.58 4.96
CA ASP A 751 -45.20 -1.11 5.22
C ASP A 751 -46.24 -1.95 4.49
N TYR A 752 -45.97 -2.28 3.22
CA TYR A 752 -46.79 -3.17 2.39
C TYR A 752 -46.98 -4.54 3.04
N LYS A 753 -45.95 -5.08 3.70
CA LYS A 753 -46.05 -6.31 4.49
C LYS A 753 -47.02 -6.20 5.66
N ASN A 754 -47.10 -5.05 6.29
CA ASN A 754 -47.99 -4.77 7.42
C ASN A 754 -49.42 -4.38 6.97
N GLY A 755 -49.73 -4.48 5.69
CA GLY A 755 -51.05 -4.20 5.13
C GLY A 755 -51.25 -2.76 4.66
N HIS A 756 -50.24 -1.89 4.82
CA HIS A 756 -50.28 -0.51 4.33
C HIS A 756 -49.74 -0.47 2.90
N LYS A 757 -50.63 -0.61 1.91
CA LYS A 757 -50.26 -0.69 0.50
C LYS A 757 -50.21 0.67 -0.20
N GLU A 758 -50.12 1.75 0.56
CA GLU A 758 -50.16 3.11 0.03
C GLU A 758 -48.98 3.31 -0.93
N GLY A 759 -49.26 3.76 -2.16
CA GLY A 759 -48.25 3.98 -3.20
C GLY A 759 -48.00 2.80 -4.16
N TRP A 760 -48.46 1.58 -3.84
CA TRP A 760 -48.28 0.40 -4.71
C TRP A 760 -49.61 -0.13 -5.26
N THR A 761 -49.67 -0.33 -6.58
CA THR A 761 -50.79 -0.98 -7.28
C THR A 761 -50.45 -2.43 -7.58
N GLU A 762 -51.29 -3.37 -7.13
CA GLU A 762 -51.16 -4.81 -7.40
C GLU A 762 -51.86 -5.19 -8.73
N HIS A 763 -51.13 -5.85 -9.62
CA HIS A 763 -51.64 -6.41 -10.87
C HIS A 763 -51.58 -7.92 -10.79
N LYS A 764 -52.72 -8.54 -10.51
CA LYS A 764 -52.75 -9.97 -10.16
C LYS A 764 -52.83 -10.89 -11.37
N ASP A 765 -53.45 -10.48 -12.47
CA ASP A 765 -53.60 -11.22 -13.73
C ASP A 765 -53.65 -12.75 -13.53
N ASN A 766 -54.79 -13.27 -13.08
CA ASN A 766 -55.04 -14.70 -12.79
C ASN A 766 -54.01 -15.41 -11.86
N ALA A 767 -53.18 -14.65 -11.15
CA ALA A 767 -52.14 -15.10 -10.24
C ALA A 767 -52.22 -14.32 -8.89
N ASP A 768 -51.18 -14.43 -8.06
CA ASP A 768 -51.16 -13.81 -6.72
C ASP A 768 -49.99 -12.83 -6.56
N VAL A 769 -50.35 -11.62 -6.16
CA VAL A 769 -49.41 -10.59 -5.70
C VAL A 769 -49.68 -10.33 -4.22
N GLY A 770 -48.65 -10.29 -3.41
CA GLY A 770 -48.77 -10.04 -1.97
C GLY A 770 -47.43 -9.76 -1.31
N SER A 771 -47.35 -9.85 0.01
CA SER A 771 -46.13 -9.53 0.76
C SER A 771 -45.40 -10.76 1.29
N SER A 772 -44.14 -10.63 1.69
CA SER A 772 -43.34 -11.68 2.30
C SER A 772 -42.57 -11.15 3.52
N SER A 773 -42.25 -12.03 4.47
CA SER A 773 -41.44 -11.70 5.64
C SER A 773 -39.95 -11.57 5.34
N ASP A 774 -39.52 -12.09 4.20
CA ASP A 774 -38.13 -12.05 3.74
C ASP A 774 -37.78 -10.64 3.27
N SER A 775 -36.52 -10.24 3.44
CA SER A 775 -35.97 -8.98 2.93
C SER A 775 -34.49 -9.16 2.57
N ALA A 776 -34.02 -8.34 1.64
CA ALA A 776 -32.62 -8.16 1.28
C ALA A 776 -31.82 -7.48 2.40
N PHE A 777 -32.40 -6.52 3.14
CA PHE A 777 -31.67 -5.67 4.09
C PHE A 777 -32.38 -5.41 5.43
N SER A 778 -33.70 -5.31 5.46
CA SER A 778 -34.46 -4.81 6.62
C SER A 778 -34.97 -5.93 7.54
N GLU A 779 -35.63 -5.58 8.66
CA GLU A 779 -36.13 -6.60 9.59
C GLU A 779 -37.18 -7.55 8.97
N GLY A 780 -37.80 -7.15 7.87
CA GLY A 780 -38.48 -8.03 6.93
C GLY A 780 -39.57 -7.29 6.16
N GLY A 781 -39.68 -7.57 4.87
CA GLY A 781 -40.51 -6.85 3.91
C GLY A 781 -40.03 -7.19 2.50
N SER A 782 -40.93 -7.64 1.64
CA SER A 782 -40.72 -7.79 0.19
C SER A 782 -42.08 -7.99 -0.48
N ALA A 783 -42.18 -7.60 -1.75
CA ALA A 783 -43.30 -7.98 -2.58
C ALA A 783 -43.05 -9.36 -3.20
N ARG A 784 -44.08 -10.21 -3.21
CA ARG A 784 -44.07 -11.56 -3.81
C ARG A 784 -45.03 -11.61 -4.99
N MET A 785 -44.61 -12.26 -6.06
CA MET A 785 -45.45 -12.58 -7.22
C MET A 785 -45.38 -14.08 -7.44
N ARG A 786 -46.52 -14.77 -7.49
CA ARG A 786 -46.56 -16.23 -7.56
C ARG A 786 -47.77 -16.78 -8.29
N PHE A 787 -47.62 -18.00 -8.80
CA PHE A 787 -48.73 -18.86 -9.18
C PHE A 787 -49.01 -19.87 -8.06
N LYS A 788 -50.29 -20.10 -7.73
CA LYS A 788 -50.69 -20.93 -6.58
C LYS A 788 -50.92 -22.37 -7.00
N TYR A 789 -50.32 -23.31 -6.27
CA TYR A 789 -50.50 -24.75 -6.50
C TYR A 789 -51.97 -25.21 -6.38
N SER A 790 -52.75 -24.62 -5.46
CA SER A 790 -54.17 -24.96 -5.28
C SER A 790 -55.05 -24.62 -6.49
N ASP A 791 -54.54 -23.81 -7.41
CA ASP A 791 -55.29 -23.18 -8.49
C ASP A 791 -54.72 -23.63 -9.86
N ASP A 792 -54.09 -24.81 -9.93
CA ASP A 792 -53.41 -25.37 -11.12
C ASP A 792 -54.30 -25.42 -12.38
N ALA A 793 -55.60 -25.71 -12.21
CA ALA A 793 -56.57 -25.71 -13.31
C ALA A 793 -56.78 -24.31 -13.94
N THR A 794 -56.40 -23.24 -13.24
CA THR A 794 -56.66 -21.84 -13.60
C THR A 794 -55.41 -20.98 -13.72
N ASN A 795 -54.22 -21.49 -13.36
CA ASN A 795 -52.96 -20.75 -13.53
C ASN A 795 -52.69 -20.50 -15.01
N ASP A 796 -52.72 -19.23 -15.40
CA ASP A 796 -52.31 -18.76 -16.72
C ASP A 796 -50.86 -18.28 -16.67
N PHE A 797 -49.91 -19.15 -17.02
CA PHE A 797 -48.49 -18.80 -17.02
C PHE A 797 -48.09 -17.78 -18.11
N THR A 798 -49.03 -17.32 -18.95
CA THR A 798 -48.82 -16.18 -19.84
C THR A 798 -49.14 -14.84 -19.16
N SER A 799 -49.77 -14.87 -17.98
CA SER A 799 -50.01 -13.69 -17.16
C SER A 799 -48.72 -13.20 -16.47
N GLU A 800 -48.60 -11.89 -16.29
CA GLU A 800 -47.44 -11.24 -15.67
C GLU A 800 -47.81 -10.56 -14.34
N PRO A 801 -48.01 -11.32 -13.24
CA PRO A 801 -48.34 -10.71 -11.96
C PRO A 801 -47.24 -9.74 -11.55
N SER A 802 -47.65 -8.51 -11.26
CA SER A 802 -46.73 -7.40 -11.05
C SER A 802 -47.23 -6.42 -10.00
N ILE A 803 -46.33 -5.55 -9.58
CA ILE A 803 -46.62 -4.34 -8.82
C ILE A 803 -46.16 -3.13 -9.61
N SER A 804 -46.79 -2.00 -9.37
CA SER A 804 -46.37 -0.74 -9.98
C SER A 804 -46.60 0.46 -9.05
N GLN A 805 -45.86 1.53 -9.30
CA GLN A 805 -45.96 2.79 -8.59
C GLN A 805 -45.68 3.95 -9.54
N VAL A 806 -46.48 5.02 -9.42
CA VAL A 806 -46.17 6.29 -10.08
C VAL A 806 -45.19 7.09 -9.22
N VAL A 807 -44.00 7.31 -9.75
CA VAL A 807 -42.94 8.10 -9.12
C VAL A 807 -42.94 9.48 -9.78
N SER A 808 -43.07 10.53 -9.00
CA SER A 808 -43.14 11.92 -9.48
C SER A 808 -41.95 12.76 -9.01
N GLY A 809 -41.75 13.92 -9.64
CA GLY A 809 -40.70 14.87 -9.25
C GLY A 809 -39.34 14.56 -9.88
N ILE A 810 -39.33 13.83 -11.00
CA ILE A 810 -38.12 13.61 -11.80
C ILE A 810 -38.00 14.80 -12.79
N PRO A 811 -36.85 15.49 -12.89
CA PRO A 811 -36.67 16.56 -13.87
C PRO A 811 -36.81 16.05 -15.31
N GLU A 812 -37.31 16.88 -16.22
CA GLU A 812 -37.39 16.52 -17.64
C GLU A 812 -36.02 16.19 -18.25
N ASN A 813 -35.99 15.25 -19.19
CA ASN A 813 -34.86 14.77 -19.96
C ASN A 813 -33.72 14.21 -19.10
N SER A 814 -34.05 13.68 -17.93
CA SER A 814 -33.14 12.98 -17.04
C SER A 814 -32.89 11.55 -17.52
N ASP A 815 -31.62 11.15 -17.53
CA ASP A 815 -31.25 9.73 -17.59
C ASP A 815 -31.44 9.12 -16.20
N VAL A 816 -32.41 8.23 -16.08
CA VAL A 816 -32.83 7.59 -14.84
C VAL A 816 -32.31 6.16 -14.80
N THR A 817 -31.72 5.77 -13.67
CA THR A 817 -31.38 4.38 -13.36
C THR A 817 -32.41 3.82 -12.39
N PHE A 818 -33.06 2.72 -12.78
CA PHE A 818 -33.95 1.94 -11.91
C PHE A 818 -33.24 0.66 -11.46
N SER A 819 -33.11 0.48 -10.15
CA SER A 819 -32.54 -0.70 -9.51
C SER A 819 -33.54 -1.38 -8.58
N ILE A 820 -33.42 -2.70 -8.47
CA ILE A 820 -34.30 -3.56 -7.69
C ILE A 820 -33.55 -4.82 -7.24
N TYR A 821 -33.83 -5.30 -6.03
CA TYR A 821 -33.27 -6.57 -5.55
C TYR A 821 -34.28 -7.69 -5.79
N TYR A 822 -33.84 -8.73 -6.50
CA TYR A 822 -34.66 -9.84 -6.98
C TYR A 822 -34.21 -11.15 -6.34
N CYS A 823 -35.15 -11.88 -5.74
CA CYS A 823 -34.91 -13.22 -5.21
C CYS A 823 -35.83 -14.25 -5.84
N ASN A 824 -35.23 -15.35 -6.26
CA ASN A 824 -35.93 -16.50 -6.80
C ASN A 824 -36.11 -17.57 -5.71
N GLN A 825 -37.34 -18.04 -5.51
CA GLN A 825 -37.65 -19.07 -4.51
C GLN A 825 -37.65 -20.49 -5.08
N MET A 826 -37.35 -20.66 -6.38
CA MET A 826 -37.18 -21.97 -7.02
C MET A 826 -35.80 -22.56 -6.71
N LYS A 827 -35.73 -23.87 -6.46
CA LYS A 827 -34.46 -24.58 -6.21
C LYS A 827 -33.84 -25.05 -7.54
N GLY A 828 -32.59 -24.66 -7.80
CA GLY A 828 -31.77 -25.10 -8.95
C GLY A 828 -31.64 -24.04 -10.07
N ASP A 829 -30.62 -24.20 -10.91
CA ASP A 829 -30.20 -23.21 -11.93
C ASP A 829 -31.14 -23.08 -13.15
N ALA A 830 -32.21 -23.87 -13.19
CA ALA A 830 -33.16 -23.97 -14.31
C ALA A 830 -34.54 -23.36 -13.98
N SER A 831 -34.58 -22.22 -13.28
CA SER A 831 -35.85 -21.55 -12.98
C SER A 831 -36.49 -21.00 -14.24
N LEU A 832 -37.81 -21.23 -14.37
CA LEU A 832 -38.62 -20.73 -15.48
C LEU A 832 -39.20 -19.33 -15.21
N ALA A 833 -39.07 -18.82 -13.98
CA ALA A 833 -39.57 -17.52 -13.57
C ALA A 833 -38.46 -16.47 -13.65
N SER A 834 -38.74 -15.36 -14.32
CA SER A 834 -37.86 -14.21 -14.49
C SER A 834 -38.47 -12.98 -13.83
N LEU A 835 -37.62 -12.02 -13.47
CA LEU A 835 -38.07 -10.68 -13.16
C LEU A 835 -38.27 -9.91 -14.47
N HIS A 836 -39.48 -9.42 -14.74
CA HIS A 836 -39.77 -8.41 -15.74
C HIS A 836 -40.01 -7.07 -15.03
N PHE A 837 -39.18 -6.07 -15.30
CA PHE A 837 -39.27 -4.77 -14.63
C PHE A 837 -38.88 -3.63 -15.55
N GLY A 838 -39.37 -2.43 -15.27
CA GLY A 838 -39.15 -1.29 -16.13
C GLY A 838 -39.89 -0.04 -15.69
N ALA A 839 -39.97 0.92 -16.60
CA ALA A 839 -40.72 2.14 -16.45
C ALA A 839 -41.57 2.44 -17.70
N LYS A 840 -42.73 3.03 -17.48
CA LYS A 840 -43.69 3.47 -18.49
C LYS A 840 -44.07 4.93 -18.27
N GLU A 841 -44.58 5.57 -19.31
CA GLU A 841 -45.30 6.83 -19.19
C GLU A 841 -46.53 6.65 -18.28
N VAL A 842 -46.88 7.67 -17.52
CA VAL A 842 -48.06 7.61 -16.65
C VAL A 842 -49.33 7.73 -17.50
N ALA A 843 -50.20 6.74 -17.44
CA ALA A 843 -51.51 6.73 -18.11
C ALA A 843 -52.68 6.79 -17.12
N SER A 844 -53.90 7.01 -17.62
CA SER A 844 -55.12 6.99 -16.80
C SER A 844 -55.43 5.62 -16.19
N THR A 845 -54.88 4.57 -16.79
CA THR A 845 -54.97 3.19 -16.34
C THR A 845 -53.54 2.71 -16.11
N SER A 846 -53.29 2.16 -14.92
CA SER A 846 -51.96 1.65 -14.54
C SER A 846 -51.46 0.61 -15.54
N LEU A 847 -50.16 0.69 -15.87
CA LEU A 847 -49.42 -0.07 -16.88
C LEU A 847 -49.83 0.13 -18.36
N ALA A 848 -50.82 0.99 -18.64
CA ALA A 848 -51.30 1.23 -20.01
C ALA A 848 -50.46 2.25 -20.81
N GLY A 849 -49.48 2.91 -20.17
CA GLY A 849 -48.61 3.87 -20.83
C GLY A 849 -47.57 3.22 -21.75
N HIS A 850 -46.98 4.04 -22.62
CA HIS A 850 -45.87 3.62 -23.47
C HIS A 850 -44.65 3.23 -22.62
N ILE A 851 -43.97 2.15 -23.00
CA ILE A 851 -42.76 1.66 -22.31
C ILE A 851 -41.62 2.63 -22.59
N LEU A 852 -41.02 3.15 -21.52
CA LEU A 852 -39.79 3.96 -21.58
C LEU A 852 -38.56 3.05 -21.62
N ALA A 853 -38.56 2.03 -20.75
CA ALA A 853 -37.67 0.88 -20.84
C ALA A 853 -38.23 -0.27 -20.02
N ASP A 854 -37.92 -1.49 -20.43
CA ASP A 854 -38.19 -2.70 -19.68
C ASP A 854 -37.02 -3.68 -19.84
N LYS A 855 -36.97 -4.65 -18.94
CA LYS A 855 -35.94 -5.67 -18.93
C LYS A 855 -36.47 -6.93 -18.26
N THR A 856 -36.20 -8.06 -18.89
CA THR A 856 -36.45 -9.39 -18.30
C THR A 856 -35.12 -10.01 -17.90
N VAL A 857 -34.99 -10.39 -16.63
CA VAL A 857 -33.75 -10.89 -16.02
C VAL A 857 -33.98 -12.27 -15.43
N GLN A 858 -33.14 -13.23 -15.82
CA GLN A 858 -33.07 -14.52 -15.16
C GLN A 858 -32.18 -14.44 -13.93
N TYR A 859 -32.52 -15.19 -12.89
CA TYR A 859 -31.72 -15.23 -11.66
C TYR A 859 -30.28 -15.71 -11.91
N SER A 860 -30.10 -16.64 -12.85
CA SER A 860 -28.78 -17.16 -13.28
C SER A 860 -27.84 -16.07 -13.80
N ASP A 861 -28.40 -14.98 -14.34
CA ASP A 861 -27.62 -13.89 -14.94
C ASP A 861 -27.07 -12.93 -13.87
N LEU A 862 -27.53 -13.06 -12.62
CA LEU A 862 -27.15 -12.19 -11.50
C LEU A 862 -26.15 -12.84 -10.52
N LYS A 863 -25.42 -13.87 -10.96
CA LYS A 863 -24.46 -14.61 -10.12
C LYS A 863 -23.43 -13.68 -9.44
N ASP A 864 -22.94 -12.68 -10.18
CA ASP A 864 -21.91 -11.73 -9.76
C ASP A 864 -22.51 -10.40 -9.25
N ALA A 865 -23.84 -10.28 -9.22
CA ALA A 865 -24.51 -9.05 -8.78
C ALA A 865 -24.43 -8.88 -7.25
N PRO A 866 -24.47 -7.63 -6.74
CA PRO A 866 -24.57 -7.37 -5.31
C PRO A 866 -25.73 -8.13 -4.66
N SER A 867 -25.46 -8.73 -3.51
CA SER A 867 -26.45 -9.46 -2.70
C SER A 867 -26.99 -8.62 -1.56
N GLY A 868 -28.22 -8.91 -1.13
CA GLY A 868 -28.76 -8.44 0.14
C GLY A 868 -27.91 -8.90 1.32
N SER A 869 -27.68 -8.02 2.31
CA SER A 869 -26.88 -8.35 3.50
C SER A 869 -27.61 -9.27 4.47
N LYS A 870 -28.96 -9.28 4.47
CA LYS A 870 -29.78 -10.15 5.32
C LYS A 870 -30.12 -11.48 4.67
N LYS A 871 -30.46 -11.47 3.37
CA LYS A 871 -30.69 -12.68 2.58
C LYS A 871 -29.98 -12.58 1.24
N ASP A 872 -29.02 -13.47 1.05
CA ASP A 872 -28.13 -13.54 -0.11
C ASP A 872 -28.85 -13.86 -1.43
N CYS A 873 -30.03 -14.48 -1.35
CA CYS A 873 -30.88 -14.78 -2.49
C CYS A 873 -31.39 -13.53 -3.22
N PHE A 874 -31.39 -12.36 -2.58
CA PHE A 874 -31.74 -11.11 -3.23
C PHE A 874 -30.54 -10.56 -3.97
N LYS A 875 -30.62 -10.55 -5.31
CA LYS A 875 -29.57 -10.06 -6.21
C LYS A 875 -30.03 -8.79 -6.93
N GLN A 876 -29.16 -7.79 -7.03
CA GLN A 876 -29.52 -6.53 -7.68
C GLN A 876 -29.66 -6.69 -9.20
N ALA A 877 -30.75 -6.18 -9.76
CA ALA A 877 -30.97 -5.98 -11.19
C ALA A 877 -31.15 -4.49 -11.49
N THR A 878 -30.68 -4.03 -12.65
CA THR A 878 -30.74 -2.62 -13.06
C THR A 878 -31.13 -2.45 -14.53
N THR A 879 -31.83 -1.35 -14.81
CA THR A 879 -32.14 -0.84 -16.15
C THR A 879 -32.07 0.69 -16.16
N THR A 880 -31.92 1.29 -17.33
CA THR A 880 -31.77 2.76 -17.51
C THR A 880 -32.70 3.27 -18.60
N PHE A 881 -33.26 4.46 -18.42
CA PHE A 881 -34.12 5.12 -19.42
C PHE A 881 -34.04 6.64 -19.33
N ASN A 882 -34.30 7.33 -20.43
CA ASN A 882 -34.54 8.78 -20.40
C ASN A 882 -36.04 9.04 -20.23
N ASN A 883 -36.44 9.91 -19.30
CA ASN A 883 -37.85 10.22 -19.08
C ASN A 883 -38.45 11.21 -20.08
N GLY A 884 -37.64 11.81 -20.98
CA GLY A 884 -38.09 12.82 -21.92
C GLY A 884 -38.78 13.98 -21.20
N THR A 885 -39.90 14.46 -21.71
CA THR A 885 -40.66 15.55 -21.04
C THR A 885 -41.48 15.08 -19.83
N ASN A 886 -41.41 13.81 -19.43
CA ASN A 886 -42.24 13.27 -18.35
C ASN A 886 -41.64 13.57 -16.98
N THR A 887 -42.31 14.37 -16.14
CA THR A 887 -41.88 14.61 -14.75
C THR A 887 -42.28 13.52 -13.76
N SER A 888 -43.03 12.53 -14.25
CA SER A 888 -43.50 11.36 -13.52
C SER A 888 -43.43 10.14 -14.41
N VAL A 889 -43.09 8.99 -13.84
CA VAL A 889 -43.03 7.70 -14.53
C VAL A 889 -43.72 6.63 -13.70
N GLU A 890 -44.31 5.64 -14.36
CA GLU A 890 -44.86 4.47 -13.69
C GLU A 890 -43.83 3.35 -13.74
N ILE A 891 -43.25 3.01 -12.59
CA ILE A 891 -42.31 1.89 -12.47
C ILE A 891 -43.09 0.62 -12.21
N PHE A 892 -42.59 -0.50 -12.71
CA PHE A 892 -43.19 -1.80 -12.50
C PHE A 892 -42.16 -2.89 -12.30
N ALA A 893 -42.55 -3.91 -11.55
CA ALA A 893 -41.77 -5.12 -11.36
C ALA A 893 -42.74 -6.30 -11.22
N GLY A 894 -42.49 -7.36 -11.96
CA GLY A 894 -43.37 -8.51 -12.03
C GLY A 894 -42.66 -9.77 -12.44
N MET A 895 -43.38 -10.87 -12.36
CA MET A 895 -42.90 -12.16 -12.81
C MET A 895 -43.25 -12.35 -14.28
N ALA A 896 -42.28 -12.76 -15.08
CA ALA A 896 -42.51 -13.29 -16.42
C ALA A 896 -42.08 -14.77 -16.45
N VAL A 897 -42.78 -15.57 -17.24
CA VAL A 897 -42.43 -16.98 -17.47
C VAL A 897 -41.93 -17.11 -18.91
N ALA A 898 -40.82 -17.82 -19.13
CA ALA A 898 -40.24 -17.94 -20.46
C ALA A 898 -41.27 -18.53 -21.46
N PRO A 899 -41.41 -17.95 -22.67
CA PRO A 899 -42.54 -18.21 -23.59
C PRO A 899 -42.58 -19.61 -24.22
N ASN A 900 -41.59 -20.45 -23.96
CA ASN A 900 -41.49 -21.77 -24.57
C ASN A 900 -42.12 -22.80 -23.64
N ASP A 901 -43.45 -22.88 -23.75
CA ASP A 901 -44.34 -23.98 -23.37
C ASP A 901 -44.88 -23.96 -21.93
N VAL A 902 -46.13 -23.50 -21.76
CA VAL A 902 -46.98 -23.78 -20.58
C VAL A 902 -46.95 -25.28 -20.24
N ASP A 903 -46.86 -26.12 -21.27
CA ASP A 903 -46.74 -27.57 -21.14
C ASP A 903 -45.39 -28.00 -20.57
N SER A 904 -44.30 -27.25 -20.77
CA SER A 904 -42.99 -27.52 -20.16
C SER A 904 -42.96 -27.13 -18.68
N VAL A 905 -43.59 -26.01 -18.30
CA VAL A 905 -43.78 -25.62 -16.90
C VAL A 905 -44.59 -26.71 -16.19
N LYS A 906 -45.67 -27.17 -16.82
CA LYS A 906 -46.52 -28.26 -16.31
C LYS A 906 -45.78 -29.61 -16.24
N ALA A 907 -45.01 -29.97 -17.26
CA ALA A 907 -44.26 -31.22 -17.35
C ALA A 907 -43.05 -31.28 -16.41
N SER A 908 -42.39 -30.15 -16.16
CA SER A 908 -41.24 -30.08 -15.25
C SER A 908 -41.61 -30.30 -13.78
N GLY A 909 -42.88 -30.12 -13.41
CA GLY A 909 -43.34 -30.15 -12.02
C GLY A 909 -42.73 -29.04 -11.15
N ALA A 910 -42.07 -28.04 -11.76
CA ALA A 910 -41.30 -27.03 -11.04
C ALA A 910 -42.16 -26.11 -10.14
N TYR A 911 -43.48 -26.05 -10.39
CA TYR A 911 -44.48 -25.33 -9.61
C TYR A 911 -45.17 -26.18 -8.54
N THR A 912 -44.96 -27.51 -8.50
CA THR A 912 -45.65 -28.45 -7.59
C THR A 912 -44.78 -29.00 -6.45
N ASN A 913 -43.45 -28.86 -6.55
CA ASN A 913 -42.42 -29.24 -5.56
C ASN A 913 -42.82 -30.39 -4.60
N ASN A 914 -43.05 -31.59 -5.15
CA ASN A 914 -43.29 -32.82 -4.38
C ASN A 914 -44.39 -32.70 -3.29
N GLY A 915 -45.50 -32.00 -3.55
CA GLY A 915 -46.70 -32.05 -2.70
C GLY A 915 -46.60 -31.26 -1.38
N THR A 916 -45.56 -30.46 -1.19
CA THR A 916 -45.55 -29.33 -0.25
C THR A 916 -45.69 -28.04 -1.04
N SER A 917 -46.30 -26.99 -0.47
CA SER A 917 -46.55 -25.70 -1.16
C SER A 917 -45.26 -25.11 -1.74
N GLY A 918 -44.96 -25.49 -2.99
CA GLY A 918 -43.75 -25.16 -3.73
C GLY A 918 -43.91 -23.80 -4.38
N LYS A 919 -43.00 -22.90 -4.05
CA LYS A 919 -43.08 -21.47 -4.35
C LYS A 919 -42.59 -21.18 -5.77
N PHE A 920 -43.44 -21.41 -6.78
CA PHE A 920 -43.24 -20.78 -8.09
C PHE A 920 -43.51 -19.29 -7.94
N GLU A 921 -42.51 -18.62 -7.36
CA GLU A 921 -42.61 -17.30 -6.76
C GLU A 921 -41.29 -16.58 -6.95
N ILE A 922 -41.40 -15.33 -7.34
CA ILE A 922 -40.31 -14.37 -7.21
C ILE A 922 -40.61 -13.36 -6.12
N ARG A 923 -39.56 -12.74 -5.62
CA ARG A 923 -39.65 -11.65 -4.66
C ARG A 923 -38.82 -10.48 -5.11
N VAL A 924 -39.33 -9.29 -4.85
CA VAL A 924 -38.62 -8.05 -5.08
C VAL A 924 -38.56 -7.22 -3.81
N ASP A 925 -37.45 -6.50 -3.65
CA ASP A 925 -37.15 -5.68 -2.49
C ASP A 925 -36.22 -4.50 -2.87
N ASN A 926 -36.16 -3.50 -2.00
CA ASN A 926 -35.28 -2.34 -2.04
C ASN A 926 -35.18 -1.64 -3.42
N LEU A 927 -36.32 -1.16 -3.93
CA LEU A 927 -36.40 -0.46 -5.21
C LEU A 927 -35.85 0.96 -5.10
N ALA A 928 -35.07 1.39 -6.10
CA ALA A 928 -34.57 2.76 -6.15
C ALA A 928 -34.54 3.29 -7.59
N LEU A 929 -35.04 4.50 -7.78
CA LEU A 929 -34.85 5.30 -8.99
C LEU A 929 -33.86 6.41 -8.67
N SER A 930 -32.85 6.59 -9.50
CA SER A 930 -31.85 7.65 -9.34
C SER A 930 -31.58 8.37 -10.66
N TYR A 931 -31.25 9.66 -10.59
CA TYR A 931 -30.92 10.51 -11.74
C TYR A 931 -29.89 11.56 -11.34
N GLU A 932 -29.30 12.24 -12.32
CA GLU A 932 -28.37 13.35 -12.07
C GLU A 932 -29.12 14.68 -11.90
N GLY A 933 -29.13 15.21 -10.68
CA GLY A 933 -29.73 16.51 -10.35
C GLY A 933 -28.68 17.61 -10.20
N PRO A 934 -29.06 18.90 -10.29
CA PRO A 934 -28.12 20.00 -10.02
C PRO A 934 -27.60 19.92 -8.58
N ALA A 935 -26.29 20.14 -8.42
CA ALA A 935 -25.69 20.21 -7.10
C ALA A 935 -26.14 21.47 -6.34
N SER A 936 -26.46 21.28 -5.06
CA SER A 936 -26.81 22.39 -4.17
C SER A 936 -25.60 23.31 -3.95
N ALA A 937 -25.85 24.60 -3.72
CA ALA A 937 -24.79 25.59 -3.51
C ALA A 937 -24.02 25.40 -2.19
N ASP A 938 -24.58 24.66 -1.22
CA ASP A 938 -24.00 24.44 0.11
C ASP A 938 -22.99 23.29 0.17
N LEU A 939 -22.72 22.60 -0.94
CA LEU A 939 -21.74 21.53 -0.97
C LEU A 939 -20.32 22.06 -0.70
N SER A 940 -19.56 21.28 0.07
CA SER A 940 -18.15 21.50 0.34
C SER A 940 -17.34 20.23 0.10
N GLY A 941 -16.06 20.43 -0.22
CA GLY A 941 -15.14 19.36 -0.57
C GLY A 941 -13.71 19.75 -0.22
N ASN A 942 -13.02 18.85 0.48
CA ASN A 942 -11.63 19.03 0.86
C ASN A 942 -10.74 18.09 0.04
N PHE A 943 -9.57 18.56 -0.37
CA PHE A 943 -8.63 17.84 -1.25
C PHE A 943 -7.19 18.00 -0.76
N ASP A 944 -6.45 16.90 -0.72
CA ASP A 944 -5.06 16.88 -0.29
C ASP A 944 -4.22 15.83 -1.06
N GLU A 945 -2.90 15.99 -1.00
CA GLU A 945 -1.86 15.15 -1.63
C GLU A 945 -2.22 14.68 -3.05
N VAL A 946 -2.43 15.65 -3.95
CA VAL A 946 -2.72 15.37 -5.36
C VAL A 946 -1.50 14.74 -6.01
N ARG A 947 -1.68 13.58 -6.64
CA ARG A 947 -0.61 12.82 -7.31
C ARG A 947 -1.07 12.40 -8.70
N VAL A 948 -0.20 12.54 -9.69
CA VAL A 948 -0.40 12.04 -11.06
C VAL A 948 0.76 11.12 -11.39
N ALA A 949 0.51 9.83 -11.51
CA ALA A 949 1.54 8.82 -11.69
C ALA A 949 1.35 8.02 -12.98
N THR A 950 2.44 7.60 -13.61
CA THR A 950 2.47 6.71 -14.78
C THR A 950 3.63 5.74 -14.67
N ARG A 951 3.76 4.80 -15.61
CA ARG A 951 4.95 3.97 -15.72
C ARG A 951 5.74 4.27 -16.99
N THR A 952 7.06 4.21 -16.90
CA THR A 952 7.98 4.44 -18.02
C THR A 952 8.11 3.23 -18.95
N ASP A 953 7.71 2.04 -18.49
CA ASP A 953 7.79 0.78 -19.22
C ASP A 953 6.48 0.39 -19.93
N GLN A 954 5.50 1.30 -19.99
CA GLN A 954 4.25 1.07 -20.71
C GLN A 954 4.53 0.90 -22.20
N GLN A 955 3.92 -0.11 -22.81
CA GLN A 955 3.83 -0.18 -24.26
C GLN A 955 2.78 0.84 -24.71
N PRO A 956 3.02 1.64 -25.76
CA PRO A 956 1.99 2.49 -26.33
C PRO A 956 0.79 1.60 -26.67
N GLN A 957 -0.41 1.95 -26.18
CA GLN A 957 -1.62 1.24 -26.60
C GLN A 957 -1.68 1.32 -28.13
N ALA A 958 -1.73 0.16 -28.78
CA ALA A 958 -2.10 0.11 -30.19
C ALA A 958 -3.46 0.79 -30.29
N ASN A 959 -3.56 1.80 -31.16
CA ASN A 959 -4.83 2.44 -31.43
C ASN A 959 -5.74 1.39 -32.10
N ASP A 960 -6.57 0.72 -31.30
CA ASP A 960 -7.72 -0.05 -31.79
C ASP A 960 -8.86 0.88 -32.21
#